data_AF-A0A5N5RIM7-F1
#
_entry.id   AF-A0A5N5RIM7-F1
#
_cell.length_a   1.000
_cell.length_b   1.000
_cell.length_c   1.000
_cell.angle_alpha   90.00
_cell.angle_beta   90.00
_cell.angle_gamma   90.00
#
_symmetry.space_group_name_H-M   'P 1'
#
loop_
_entity.id
_entity.type
_entity.pdbx_description
1 polymer ?
#
loop_
_entity_poly.entity_id
_entity_poly.type
_entity_poly.pdbx_seq_one_letter_code
_entity_poly.pdbx_strand_id
1 'polypeptide(L)'
;FNGVTVASGKVSRGDNGKDGTESYLLPWLWDASTGKLVESANEKLYHWNTKGGTTEWTLPESWRNLASVKVYELTDQGKTNEKTVPVVNGKVSLEAAAQTPYVVTKGAERQLKVTWSTGMHATDVGFNDAKTLGTNWTVAADKSGKAAVVGTSNAVLKLTGGVKVSQKLTDLKAGKRYALYVGVDNRSGSAARVSVTSGGRTLATNSTGKSIAKNYVKAYAHSTTTTIEQGVSGSYFQNMYVWFTAPDSGDVTVVLSHDAGTDATGAAYFDDVRVLENRYAGLTLNADGTLKTLTNDFENNAQGIWPFVIGGIEGVEDNRTHLSELHAPYTQGGWDVKKMDDVLDGTWSVKTNGLTQRGALVYQTIPQNVRLEPGETYTVTFKYQAGSDDIYAFVTGDGEGNITSTTNIKKAMGKDADGTFTATVTGSVTGDSWFGIYSTTTAPDLQGTSGAAANFGGYQDFVLDDLKVERVAPSKTYTKAEAEAKLKEVTDTYGDKGAEVSAEAWTVYMRTTAQIRAKINQENAASSDFTAAYELAVALADYMKNSQGDDSSDAWDVSSDDYTVTAGSEEPTAGLPNEGPASLAQDDKDNTHWHTSWSANAVTDGTAWYQFNLTKPTTINGLRYLPRAGAANVNGKIVKYKVTLTLADGTSKDVVADGTFDTATKWQRVSFDAVSDVTKVRLTALETTGRLESEVNKYATAAELRVTTDRDVPPVEVPVDKSELQFAYDNAATLTADGYDAESWTALVKARDAAKKILDKEDATLDEVALAVENLKSAVAGLVNKEALKAEIAKAEALTEIGQGNYTDDSWAALGKALEAARSVYADKKANQVEIDTATNTLAGAVADLVAVNKEALKAEIAKAEAKVQAGQGNYTDDSWAALGKALEAARAVAKNGNADQAAVDKAAKDLNAAISGLKTNSTTPVEPNKPATKEQIEALDKAINGTSGLKQNAYTAASWKAYAEALAKAKQVLADAKAGKATQQQVADATAALQKAIAGLKAAPTGDTGDKKPGSDDKPINKKPGVADTGASILAAGVACMALAGVAGVLMASRRRSSKE
;
A
#
# COMPACT_ATOMS: atom_id res chain seq x y z
N PHE A 1 13.03 -42.59 -30.37
CA PHE A 1 13.87 -42.85 -29.18
C PHE A 1 14.16 -44.34 -29.12
N ASN A 2 15.44 -44.76 -29.09
CA ASN A 2 15.86 -46.18 -29.04
C ASN A 2 15.08 -47.12 -29.99
N GLY A 3 15.01 -46.76 -31.27
CA GLY A 3 14.25 -47.52 -32.30
C GLY A 3 12.72 -47.38 -32.26
N VAL A 4 12.15 -46.77 -31.21
CA VAL A 4 10.71 -46.54 -31.05
C VAL A 4 10.30 -45.17 -31.58
N THR A 5 9.19 -45.12 -32.33
CA THR A 5 8.52 -43.87 -32.75
C THR A 5 7.88 -43.19 -31.55
N VAL A 6 8.26 -41.94 -31.29
CA VAL A 6 7.78 -41.13 -30.15
C VAL A 6 7.19 -39.78 -30.56
N ALA A 7 7.23 -39.45 -31.85
CA ALA A 7 6.55 -38.30 -32.47
C ALA A 7 6.26 -38.65 -33.94
N SER A 8 5.18 -38.13 -34.50
CA SER A 8 4.81 -38.30 -35.91
C SER A 8 3.80 -37.25 -36.37
N GLY A 9 3.90 -36.81 -37.63
CA GLY A 9 3.01 -35.83 -38.27
C GLY A 9 3.75 -34.58 -38.72
N LYS A 10 3.04 -33.44 -38.76
CA LYS A 10 3.59 -32.11 -39.04
C LYS A 10 3.33 -31.20 -37.85
N VAL A 11 4.36 -30.52 -37.35
CA VAL A 11 4.18 -29.45 -36.35
C VAL A 11 3.23 -28.39 -36.95
N SER A 12 2.36 -27.78 -36.12
CA SER A 12 1.70 -26.54 -36.51
C SER A 12 2.74 -25.49 -36.92
N ARG A 13 2.42 -24.67 -37.93
CA ARG A 13 3.37 -23.65 -38.40
C ARG A 13 3.64 -22.63 -37.28
N GLY A 14 4.91 -22.38 -36.98
CA GLY A 14 5.31 -21.42 -35.93
C GLY A 14 4.93 -19.96 -36.21
N ASP A 15 4.51 -19.62 -37.43
CA ASP A 15 4.11 -18.27 -37.85
C ASP A 15 2.60 -17.99 -37.70
N ASN A 16 1.75 -19.01 -37.55
CA ASN A 16 0.30 -18.82 -37.46
C ASN A 16 -0.49 -19.91 -36.69
N GLY A 17 0.18 -20.96 -36.18
CA GLY A 17 -0.42 -22.06 -35.43
C GLY A 17 -1.20 -23.10 -36.25
N LYS A 18 -1.33 -22.95 -37.58
CA LYS A 18 -2.22 -23.75 -38.43
C LYS A 18 -1.53 -24.95 -39.08
N ASP A 19 -2.34 -25.75 -39.78
CA ASP A 19 -1.99 -26.88 -40.64
C ASP A 19 -1.29 -28.08 -39.97
N GLY A 20 -1.12 -28.05 -38.65
CA GLY A 20 -0.50 -29.12 -37.88
C GLY A 20 -1.28 -30.43 -37.85
N THR A 21 -0.55 -31.53 -37.76
CA THR A 21 -1.05 -32.90 -37.55
C THR A 21 -0.22 -33.69 -36.53
N GLU A 22 0.80 -33.09 -35.93
CA GLU A 22 1.73 -33.79 -35.04
C GLU A 22 1.03 -34.33 -33.80
N SER A 23 1.35 -35.58 -33.47
CA SER A 23 1.11 -36.18 -32.16
C SER A 23 2.42 -36.79 -31.66
N TYR A 24 2.62 -36.79 -30.34
CA TYR A 24 3.83 -37.35 -29.74
C TYR A 24 3.57 -38.02 -28.39
N LEU A 25 4.46 -38.93 -27.99
CA LEU A 25 4.57 -39.52 -26.65
C LEU A 25 6.06 -39.52 -26.25
N LEU A 26 6.57 -38.36 -25.83
CA LEU A 26 8.00 -38.12 -25.63
C LEU A 26 8.45 -38.58 -24.23
N PRO A 27 9.42 -39.51 -24.10
CA PRO A 27 9.96 -39.90 -22.81
C PRO A 27 10.80 -38.76 -22.21
N TRP A 28 10.36 -38.23 -21.07
CA TRP A 28 11.04 -37.19 -20.32
C TRP A 28 11.74 -37.81 -19.11
N LEU A 29 13.02 -38.15 -19.30
CA LEU A 29 13.80 -38.92 -18.34
C LEU A 29 14.59 -38.02 -17.37
N TRP A 30 14.45 -36.70 -17.45
CA TRP A 30 15.38 -35.74 -16.83
C TRP A 30 14.72 -34.83 -15.78
N ASP A 31 15.47 -34.54 -14.72
CA ASP A 31 15.11 -33.56 -13.71
C ASP A 31 15.23 -32.11 -14.23
N ALA A 32 14.35 -31.22 -13.78
CA ALA A 32 14.29 -29.84 -14.27
C ALA A 32 15.37 -28.89 -13.71
N SER A 33 16.14 -29.33 -12.71
CA SER A 33 17.14 -28.50 -12.00
C SER A 33 18.58 -28.78 -12.42
N THR A 34 18.92 -30.02 -12.79
CA THR A 34 20.28 -30.41 -13.21
C THR A 34 20.34 -31.17 -14.54
N GLY A 35 19.20 -31.51 -15.15
CA GLY A 35 19.16 -32.29 -16.39
C GLY A 35 19.67 -33.73 -16.24
N LYS A 36 19.76 -34.25 -15.00
CA LYS A 36 20.18 -35.63 -14.74
C LYS A 36 18.99 -36.58 -14.87
N LEU A 37 19.29 -37.85 -15.09
CA LEU A 37 18.27 -38.89 -15.12
C LEU A 37 17.53 -38.98 -13.77
N VAL A 38 16.21 -38.99 -13.81
CA VAL A 38 15.37 -39.27 -12.64
C VAL A 38 15.42 -40.75 -12.28
N GLU A 39 15.07 -41.10 -11.03
CA GLU A 39 14.86 -42.50 -10.64
C GLU A 39 13.76 -43.14 -11.49
N SER A 40 13.89 -44.43 -11.81
CA SER A 40 13.03 -45.07 -12.82
C SER A 40 11.52 -45.08 -12.48
N ALA A 41 11.15 -44.91 -11.21
CA ALA A 41 9.75 -44.75 -10.77
C ALA A 41 9.15 -43.37 -11.13
N ASN A 42 10.00 -42.35 -11.28
CA ASN A 42 9.65 -40.96 -11.58
C ASN A 42 9.85 -40.60 -13.07
N GLU A 43 10.21 -41.58 -13.91
CA GLU A 43 10.15 -41.43 -15.36
C GLU A 43 8.71 -41.11 -15.80
N LYS A 44 8.55 -40.14 -16.70
CA LYS A 44 7.27 -39.73 -17.28
C LYS A 44 7.35 -39.57 -18.80
N LEU A 45 6.22 -39.65 -19.48
CA LEU A 45 6.10 -39.37 -20.91
C LEU A 45 5.16 -38.17 -21.09
N TYR A 46 5.51 -37.19 -21.92
CA TYR A 46 4.56 -36.14 -22.31
C TYR A 46 3.80 -36.54 -23.57
N HIS A 47 2.48 -36.40 -23.55
CA HIS A 47 1.60 -36.67 -24.69
C HIS A 47 0.91 -35.41 -25.19
N TRP A 48 0.79 -35.30 -26.51
CA TRP A 48 0.14 -34.21 -27.22
C TRP A 48 -0.47 -34.75 -28.51
N ASN A 49 -1.60 -34.17 -28.93
CA ASN A 49 -2.20 -34.39 -30.22
C ASN A 49 -2.74 -33.07 -30.78
N THR A 50 -2.16 -32.59 -31.88
CA THR A 50 -2.50 -31.28 -32.48
C THR A 50 -3.93 -31.24 -33.05
N LYS A 51 -4.54 -32.40 -33.38
CA LYS A 51 -5.92 -32.49 -33.89
C LYS A 51 -6.91 -33.15 -32.93
N GLY A 52 -6.43 -33.66 -31.80
CA GLY A 52 -7.24 -34.45 -30.86
C GLY A 52 -7.63 -35.82 -31.42
N GLY A 53 -8.36 -36.58 -30.60
CA GLY A 53 -8.70 -37.97 -30.88
C GLY A 53 -7.60 -38.96 -30.47
N THR A 54 -7.73 -40.20 -30.95
CA THR A 54 -7.02 -41.36 -30.38
C THR A 54 -5.77 -41.75 -31.16
N THR A 55 -4.67 -42.02 -30.46
CA THR A 55 -3.38 -42.47 -31.03
C THR A 55 -2.82 -43.68 -30.27
N GLU A 56 -2.26 -44.65 -30.99
CA GLU A 56 -1.62 -45.84 -30.40
C GLU A 56 -0.10 -45.68 -30.37
N TRP A 57 0.53 -45.95 -29.23
CA TRP A 57 1.97 -45.81 -29.02
C TRP A 57 2.59 -47.08 -28.45
N THR A 58 3.78 -47.44 -28.95
CA THR A 58 4.63 -48.46 -28.31
C THR A 58 5.45 -47.81 -27.21
N LEU A 59 5.43 -48.38 -26.01
CA LEU A 59 6.12 -47.81 -24.85
C LEU A 59 7.64 -48.01 -24.91
N PRO A 60 8.42 -47.15 -24.19
CA PRO A 60 9.84 -47.39 -23.93
C PRO A 60 10.06 -48.73 -23.20
N GLU A 61 11.25 -49.32 -23.35
CA GLU A 61 11.54 -50.68 -22.88
C GLU A 61 11.26 -50.89 -21.38
N SER A 62 11.66 -49.93 -20.53
CA SER A 62 11.43 -49.92 -19.07
C SER A 62 9.95 -49.76 -18.64
N TRP A 63 9.02 -49.75 -19.59
CA TRP A 63 7.57 -49.57 -19.37
C TRP A 63 6.71 -50.70 -19.96
N ARG A 64 7.23 -51.51 -20.89
CA ARG A 64 6.41 -52.47 -21.68
C ARG A 64 5.74 -53.58 -20.86
N ASN A 65 6.29 -53.89 -19.69
CA ASN A 65 5.81 -54.94 -18.80
C ASN A 65 4.90 -54.42 -17.68
N LEU A 66 4.55 -53.13 -17.68
CA LEU A 66 3.49 -52.59 -16.82
C LEU A 66 2.13 -53.18 -17.25
N ALA A 67 1.19 -53.33 -16.33
CA ALA A 67 -0.19 -53.73 -16.66
C ALA A 67 -1.07 -52.52 -17.07
N SER A 68 -0.73 -51.33 -16.58
CA SER A 68 -1.40 -50.07 -16.92
C SER A 68 -0.43 -48.90 -16.68
N VAL A 69 -0.75 -47.75 -17.25
CA VAL A 69 -0.15 -46.44 -16.92
C VAL A 69 -1.23 -45.52 -16.38
N LYS A 70 -0.82 -44.48 -15.66
CA LYS A 70 -1.69 -43.35 -15.33
C LYS A 70 -1.47 -42.24 -16.36
N VAL A 71 -2.54 -41.55 -16.71
CA VAL A 71 -2.55 -40.42 -17.63
C VAL A 71 -3.26 -39.26 -16.94
N TYR A 72 -2.62 -38.10 -16.92
CA TYR A 72 -3.16 -36.87 -16.39
C TYR A 72 -3.19 -35.82 -17.48
N GLU A 73 -4.23 -35.01 -17.49
CA GLU A 73 -4.26 -33.74 -18.20
C GLU A 73 -3.43 -32.71 -17.42
N LEU A 74 -2.90 -31.69 -18.10
CA LEU A 74 -2.09 -30.64 -17.47
C LEU A 74 -2.75 -29.27 -17.66
N THR A 75 -3.01 -28.61 -16.54
CA THR A 75 -3.57 -27.25 -16.45
C THR A 75 -2.68 -26.37 -15.55
N ASP A 76 -3.05 -25.11 -15.36
CA ASP A 76 -2.47 -24.22 -14.33
C ASP A 76 -2.48 -24.87 -12.92
N GLN A 77 -3.57 -25.56 -12.56
CA GLN A 77 -3.73 -26.36 -11.33
C GLN A 77 -2.85 -27.63 -11.27
N GLY A 78 -1.98 -27.86 -12.25
CA GLY A 78 -1.11 -29.03 -12.32
C GLY A 78 -1.79 -30.23 -12.98
N LYS A 79 -1.74 -31.40 -12.33
CA LYS A 79 -2.30 -32.65 -12.91
C LYS A 79 -3.81 -32.73 -12.70
N THR A 80 -4.59 -32.98 -13.74
CA THR A 80 -6.05 -33.17 -13.64
C THR A 80 -6.50 -34.46 -14.33
N ASN A 81 -7.78 -34.81 -14.17
CA ASN A 81 -8.47 -35.83 -14.95
C ASN A 81 -7.75 -37.20 -15.03
N GLU A 82 -7.35 -37.78 -13.88
CA GLU A 82 -6.62 -39.06 -13.84
C GLU A 82 -7.38 -40.19 -14.55
N LYS A 83 -6.84 -40.65 -15.69
CA LYS A 83 -7.27 -41.87 -16.39
C LYS A 83 -6.26 -43.00 -16.13
N THR A 84 -6.75 -44.23 -16.00
CA THR A 84 -5.90 -45.43 -15.96
C THR A 84 -6.01 -46.13 -17.31
N VAL A 85 -4.91 -46.21 -18.05
CA VAL A 85 -4.90 -46.79 -19.41
C VAL A 85 -4.19 -48.14 -19.38
N PRO A 86 -4.82 -49.23 -19.87
CA PRO A 86 -4.20 -50.55 -19.88
C PRO A 86 -3.03 -50.59 -20.85
N VAL A 87 -1.99 -51.34 -20.49
CA VAL A 87 -0.87 -51.64 -21.39
C VAL A 87 -1.11 -53.00 -22.01
N VAL A 88 -1.17 -53.05 -23.34
CA VAL A 88 -1.45 -54.28 -24.10
C VAL A 88 -0.30 -54.52 -25.07
N ASN A 89 0.38 -55.66 -24.96
CA ASN A 89 1.54 -56.02 -25.79
C ASN A 89 2.65 -54.93 -25.82
N GLY A 90 2.87 -54.25 -24.69
CA GLY A 90 3.83 -53.14 -24.58
C GLY A 90 3.40 -51.82 -25.25
N LYS A 91 2.11 -51.68 -25.59
CA LYS A 91 1.51 -50.47 -26.17
C LYS A 91 0.45 -49.85 -25.27
N VAL A 92 0.14 -48.58 -25.53
CA VAL A 92 -1.02 -47.85 -24.99
C VAL A 92 -1.82 -47.19 -26.12
N SER A 93 -3.13 -47.02 -25.90
CA SER A 93 -4.00 -46.20 -26.75
C SER A 93 -4.41 -44.97 -25.95
N LEU A 94 -4.14 -43.78 -26.48
CA LEU A 94 -4.34 -42.50 -25.80
C LEU A 94 -5.33 -41.64 -26.59
N GLU A 95 -6.46 -41.34 -25.96
CA GLU A 95 -7.43 -40.33 -26.40
C GLU A 95 -7.05 -38.99 -25.77
N ALA A 96 -6.84 -37.97 -26.61
CA ALA A 96 -6.47 -36.62 -26.20
C ALA A 96 -7.40 -35.58 -26.81
N ALA A 97 -7.68 -34.50 -26.09
CA ALA A 97 -8.26 -33.29 -26.67
C ALA A 97 -7.25 -32.58 -27.60
N ALA A 98 -7.75 -31.78 -28.54
CA ALA A 98 -6.90 -31.09 -29.50
C ALA A 98 -6.09 -29.99 -28.81
N GLN A 99 -4.77 -29.99 -29.04
CA GLN A 99 -3.83 -29.01 -28.47
C GLN A 99 -3.84 -28.95 -26.93
N THR A 100 -4.17 -30.06 -26.27
CA THR A 100 -4.14 -30.21 -24.80
C THR A 100 -2.92 -31.02 -24.36
N PRO A 101 -2.14 -30.56 -23.38
CA PRO A 101 -0.98 -31.30 -22.86
C PRO A 101 -1.39 -32.36 -21.84
N TYR A 102 -0.79 -33.55 -21.95
CA TYR A 102 -0.98 -34.66 -21.01
C TYR A 102 0.37 -35.21 -20.53
N VAL A 103 0.38 -35.82 -19.35
CA VAL A 103 1.53 -36.57 -18.80
C VAL A 103 1.14 -38.00 -18.45
N VAL A 104 1.99 -38.94 -18.84
CA VAL A 104 1.83 -40.38 -18.63
C VAL A 104 2.89 -40.86 -17.64
N THR A 105 2.49 -41.59 -16.61
CA THR A 105 3.35 -42.00 -15.48
C THR A 105 3.18 -43.49 -15.19
N LYS A 106 4.21 -44.13 -14.60
CA LYS A 106 4.21 -45.59 -14.33
C LYS A 106 3.21 -46.02 -13.25
N GLY A 107 2.78 -45.09 -12.42
CA GLY A 107 1.82 -45.28 -11.33
C GLY A 107 1.23 -43.94 -10.91
N ALA A 108 0.40 -43.93 -9.86
CA ALA A 108 -0.26 -42.72 -9.38
C ALA A 108 0.76 -41.71 -8.83
N GLU A 109 0.81 -40.52 -9.40
CA GLU A 109 1.64 -39.41 -8.91
C GLU A 109 0.84 -38.45 -8.04
N ARG A 110 1.53 -37.82 -7.08
CA ARG A 110 0.97 -36.70 -6.31
C ARG A 110 1.03 -35.40 -7.12
N GLN A 111 0.29 -34.38 -6.66
CA GLN A 111 0.51 -33.02 -7.12
C GLN A 111 1.89 -32.50 -6.69
N LEU A 112 2.38 -31.50 -7.43
CA LEU A 112 3.39 -30.60 -6.90
C LEU A 112 2.75 -29.80 -5.76
N LYS A 113 3.40 -29.73 -4.60
CA LYS A 113 2.96 -28.83 -3.54
C LYS A 113 3.39 -27.40 -3.91
N VAL A 114 2.44 -26.57 -4.32
CA VAL A 114 2.64 -25.13 -4.46
C VAL A 114 2.38 -24.45 -3.11
N THR A 115 2.97 -23.27 -2.90
CA THR A 115 2.64 -22.38 -1.77
C THR A 115 2.68 -20.96 -2.33
N TRP A 116 1.52 -20.56 -2.86
CA TRP A 116 1.33 -19.32 -3.61
C TRP A 116 1.70 -18.09 -2.77
N SER A 117 2.24 -17.06 -3.44
CA SER A 117 2.48 -15.74 -2.85
C SER A 117 3.41 -15.74 -1.63
N THR A 118 4.31 -16.73 -1.52
CA THR A 118 5.32 -16.82 -0.44
C THR A 118 6.10 -15.50 -0.30
N GLY A 119 5.95 -14.83 0.85
CA GLY A 119 6.60 -13.53 1.14
C GLY A 119 5.81 -12.29 0.72
N MET A 120 4.56 -12.42 0.25
CA MET A 120 3.68 -11.29 -0.12
C MET A 120 2.70 -10.87 0.98
N HIS A 121 2.94 -11.29 2.23
CA HIS A 121 2.08 -11.07 3.41
C HIS A 121 0.68 -11.71 3.36
N ALA A 122 0.32 -12.46 2.31
CA ALA A 122 -0.86 -13.31 2.26
C ALA A 122 -0.64 -14.46 1.26
N THR A 123 -1.44 -15.53 1.36
CA THR A 123 -1.40 -16.69 0.46
C THR A 123 -2.33 -16.47 -0.72
N ASP A 124 -1.85 -16.77 -1.92
CA ASP A 124 -2.60 -16.69 -3.17
C ASP A 124 -3.33 -15.34 -3.39
N VAL A 125 -2.53 -14.27 -3.46
CA VAL A 125 -3.03 -12.90 -3.63
C VAL A 125 -3.48 -12.55 -5.05
N GLY A 126 -3.20 -13.46 -6.00
CA GLY A 126 -3.63 -13.36 -7.39
C GLY A 126 -4.59 -14.49 -7.82
N PHE A 127 -5.27 -15.12 -6.84
CA PHE A 127 -6.34 -16.09 -7.07
C PHE A 127 -6.01 -17.24 -8.05
N ASN A 128 -4.74 -17.71 -8.05
CA ASN A 128 -4.22 -18.74 -8.95
C ASN A 128 -4.67 -20.16 -8.56
N ASP A 129 -5.04 -20.40 -7.28
CA ASP A 129 -5.64 -21.66 -6.87
C ASP A 129 -7.15 -21.65 -7.11
N ALA A 130 -7.66 -22.52 -7.99
CA ALA A 130 -9.08 -22.63 -8.29
C ALA A 130 -9.94 -23.05 -7.08
N LYS A 131 -9.32 -23.38 -5.93
CA LYS A 131 -9.96 -23.72 -4.64
C LYS A 131 -9.62 -22.72 -3.54
N THR A 132 -9.01 -21.59 -3.86
CA THR A 132 -8.52 -20.59 -2.89
C THR A 132 -9.62 -20.05 -1.98
N LEU A 133 -10.85 -19.93 -2.50
CA LEU A 133 -12.05 -19.57 -1.76
C LEU A 133 -12.49 -20.74 -0.86
N GLY A 134 -12.49 -20.51 0.45
CA GLY A 134 -12.75 -21.52 1.47
C GLY A 134 -11.51 -22.31 1.92
N THR A 135 -10.32 -22.05 1.36
CA THR A 135 -9.06 -22.68 1.81
C THR A 135 -8.01 -21.66 2.28
N ASN A 136 -7.72 -20.64 1.46
CA ASN A 136 -6.84 -19.52 1.79
C ASN A 136 -7.66 -18.29 2.19
N TRP A 137 -8.70 -17.99 1.41
CA TRP A 137 -9.59 -16.84 1.58
C TRP A 137 -10.93 -17.27 2.20
N THR A 138 -11.34 -16.62 3.30
CA THR A 138 -12.63 -16.86 3.95
C THR A 138 -13.72 -16.06 3.25
N VAL A 139 -14.81 -16.70 2.84
CA VAL A 139 -15.96 -16.05 2.19
C VAL A 139 -17.12 -15.92 3.19
N ALA A 140 -17.69 -14.73 3.30
CA ALA A 140 -18.94 -14.46 4.01
C ALA A 140 -19.88 -13.69 3.07
N ALA A 141 -21.01 -14.31 2.72
CA ALA A 141 -21.99 -13.78 1.77
C ALA A 141 -23.39 -13.73 2.41
N ASP A 142 -24.21 -12.80 1.94
CA ASP A 142 -25.65 -12.74 2.26
C ASP A 142 -26.49 -13.61 1.30
N LYS A 143 -27.74 -13.24 1.02
CA LYS A 143 -28.63 -13.96 0.09
C LYS A 143 -28.40 -13.63 -1.39
N SER A 144 -27.84 -12.46 -1.72
CA SER A 144 -27.46 -12.09 -3.09
C SER A 144 -25.98 -12.38 -3.37
N GLY A 145 -25.14 -12.28 -2.33
CA GLY A 145 -23.69 -12.42 -2.36
C GLY A 145 -23.16 -13.71 -2.97
N LYS A 146 -22.19 -13.58 -3.89
CA LYS A 146 -21.42 -14.68 -4.47
C LYS A 146 -19.97 -14.24 -4.69
N ALA A 147 -19.03 -15.12 -4.37
CA ALA A 147 -17.62 -14.98 -4.73
C ALA A 147 -17.23 -16.17 -5.63
N ALA A 148 -16.45 -15.89 -6.68
CA ALA A 148 -15.92 -16.89 -7.60
C ALA A 148 -14.51 -16.49 -8.07
N VAL A 149 -13.69 -17.48 -8.42
CA VAL A 149 -12.50 -17.25 -9.26
C VAL A 149 -12.94 -17.39 -10.72
N VAL A 150 -12.66 -16.40 -11.55
CA VAL A 150 -13.02 -16.37 -12.99
C VAL A 150 -11.82 -15.94 -13.83
N GLY A 151 -11.99 -15.96 -15.16
CA GLY A 151 -10.94 -15.68 -16.14
C GLY A 151 -10.29 -16.94 -16.69
N THR A 152 -9.75 -16.83 -17.91
CA THR A 152 -9.20 -17.97 -18.68
C THR A 152 -7.77 -17.75 -19.17
N SER A 153 -7.08 -16.72 -18.66
CA SER A 153 -5.68 -16.41 -19.03
C SER A 153 -4.90 -15.79 -17.87
N ASN A 154 -5.50 -14.82 -17.18
CA ASN A 154 -5.21 -14.53 -15.79
C ASN A 154 -6.48 -14.81 -14.97
N ALA A 155 -6.31 -15.21 -13.72
CA ALA A 155 -7.42 -15.51 -12.82
C ALA A 155 -7.73 -14.28 -11.95
N VAL A 156 -9.01 -14.03 -11.66
CA VAL A 156 -9.43 -12.90 -10.81
C VAL A 156 -10.53 -13.31 -9.85
N LEU A 157 -10.62 -12.64 -8.71
CA LEU A 157 -11.76 -12.74 -7.80
C LEU A 157 -12.92 -11.92 -8.35
N LYS A 158 -14.03 -12.57 -8.71
CA LYS A 158 -15.30 -11.92 -9.02
C LYS A 158 -16.22 -11.94 -7.80
N LEU A 159 -16.72 -10.77 -7.42
CA LEU A 159 -17.76 -10.57 -6.42
C LEU A 159 -19.04 -10.03 -7.06
N THR A 160 -20.19 -10.55 -6.66
CA THR A 160 -21.53 -9.99 -6.98
C THR A 160 -22.44 -10.05 -5.77
N GLY A 161 -23.38 -9.10 -5.63
CA GLY A 161 -24.24 -8.99 -4.44
C GLY A 161 -23.47 -8.72 -3.15
N GLY A 162 -24.07 -8.96 -1.99
CA GLY A 162 -23.48 -8.64 -0.69
C GLY A 162 -22.50 -9.68 -0.20
N VAL A 163 -21.21 -9.48 -0.43
CA VAL A 163 -20.17 -10.47 -0.14
C VAL A 163 -18.85 -9.87 0.33
N LYS A 164 -18.22 -10.53 1.29
CA LYS A 164 -16.91 -10.22 1.87
C LYS A 164 -15.98 -11.42 1.73
N VAL A 165 -14.74 -11.16 1.33
CA VAL A 165 -13.69 -12.18 1.14
C VAL A 165 -12.43 -11.70 1.88
N SER A 166 -11.94 -12.50 2.84
CA SER A 166 -10.92 -12.03 3.78
C SER A 166 -9.81 -13.04 4.08
N GLN A 167 -8.63 -12.52 4.44
CA GLN A 167 -7.47 -13.32 4.84
C GLN A 167 -6.64 -12.55 5.89
N LYS A 168 -6.01 -13.27 6.83
CA LYS A 168 -5.04 -12.66 7.74
C LYS A 168 -3.76 -12.30 7.00
N LEU A 169 -3.18 -11.15 7.33
CA LEU A 169 -1.88 -10.74 6.83
C LEU A 169 -0.76 -11.34 7.71
N THR A 170 0.31 -11.82 7.09
CA THR A 170 1.46 -12.47 7.75
C THR A 170 2.70 -11.58 7.69
N ASP A 171 3.71 -11.89 8.51
CA ASP A 171 5.08 -11.34 8.39
C ASP A 171 5.20 -9.80 8.45
N LEU A 172 4.17 -9.12 8.97
CA LEU A 172 4.17 -7.67 9.18
C LEU A 172 5.07 -7.29 10.36
N LYS A 173 5.77 -6.17 10.22
CA LYS A 173 6.64 -5.61 11.26
C LYS A 173 5.86 -4.58 12.07
N ALA A 174 5.60 -4.88 13.34
CA ALA A 174 4.93 -3.97 14.27
C ALA A 174 5.56 -2.56 14.26
N GLY A 175 4.72 -1.53 14.32
CA GLY A 175 5.12 -0.12 14.24
C GLY A 175 5.63 0.34 12.87
N LYS A 176 5.67 -0.51 11.83
CA LYS A 176 5.94 -0.08 10.44
C LYS A 176 4.67 0.30 9.71
N ARG A 177 4.79 1.32 8.85
CA ARG A 177 3.73 1.76 7.95
C ARG A 177 3.79 0.96 6.65
N TYR A 178 2.62 0.57 6.19
CA TYR A 178 2.39 -0.26 5.02
C TYR A 178 1.41 0.42 4.08
N ALA A 179 1.64 0.26 2.78
CA ALA A 179 0.59 0.38 1.77
C ALA A 179 0.09 -1.03 1.45
N LEU A 180 -1.23 -1.19 1.40
CA LEU A 180 -1.89 -2.30 0.73
C LEU A 180 -2.63 -1.72 -0.47
N TYR A 181 -2.45 -2.32 -1.64
CA TYR A 181 -3.32 -2.06 -2.77
C TYR A 181 -3.85 -3.36 -3.37
N VAL A 182 -4.94 -3.24 -4.11
CA VAL A 182 -5.54 -4.31 -4.91
C VAL A 182 -5.97 -3.70 -6.24
N GLY A 183 -5.74 -4.40 -7.35
CA GLY A 183 -6.33 -4.01 -8.63
C GLY A 183 -7.83 -4.25 -8.56
N VAL A 184 -8.65 -3.23 -8.80
CA VAL A 184 -10.12 -3.36 -8.80
C VAL A 184 -10.72 -2.82 -10.11
N ASP A 185 -11.66 -3.57 -10.66
CA ASP A 185 -12.56 -3.15 -11.75
C ASP A 185 -13.99 -3.37 -11.27
N ASN A 186 -14.74 -2.31 -11.01
CA ASN A 186 -16.13 -2.40 -10.57
C ASN A 186 -17.10 -1.97 -11.68
N ARG A 187 -17.96 -2.90 -12.09
CA ARG A 187 -19.01 -2.68 -13.09
C ARG A 187 -20.36 -2.29 -12.47
N SER A 188 -20.56 -2.49 -11.17
CA SER A 188 -21.78 -2.10 -10.47
C SER A 188 -21.74 -0.62 -10.06
N GLY A 189 -22.92 -0.02 -9.85
CA GLY A 189 -23.06 1.21 -9.07
C GLY A 189 -22.91 0.98 -7.55
N SER A 190 -22.97 -0.28 -7.11
CA SER A 190 -22.74 -0.69 -5.72
C SER A 190 -21.26 -0.55 -5.36
N ALA A 191 -20.93 -0.22 -4.10
CA ALA A 191 -19.54 0.01 -3.72
C ALA A 191 -18.72 -1.30 -3.68
N ALA A 192 -17.52 -1.25 -4.27
CA ALA A 192 -16.49 -2.26 -4.13
C ALA A 192 -15.39 -1.71 -3.20
N ARG A 193 -15.02 -2.47 -2.17
CA ARG A 193 -14.23 -1.95 -1.03
C ARG A 193 -13.00 -2.82 -0.73
N VAL A 194 -11.98 -2.17 -0.18
CA VAL A 194 -10.85 -2.82 0.50
C VAL A 194 -10.69 -2.23 1.90
N SER A 195 -10.63 -3.10 2.91
CA SER A 195 -10.47 -2.72 4.31
C SER A 195 -9.36 -3.53 4.97
N VAL A 196 -8.64 -2.91 5.90
CA VAL A 196 -7.66 -3.57 6.77
C VAL A 196 -8.14 -3.42 8.21
N THR A 197 -8.29 -4.53 8.93
CA THR A 197 -8.83 -4.58 10.30
C THR A 197 -7.86 -5.27 11.26
N SER A 198 -7.99 -4.96 12.57
CA SER A 198 -7.28 -5.63 13.66
C SER A 198 -8.18 -5.65 14.90
N GLY A 199 -8.33 -6.81 15.55
CA GLY A 199 -9.20 -6.94 16.74
C GLY A 199 -10.66 -6.51 16.52
N GLY A 200 -11.16 -6.58 15.27
CA GLY A 200 -12.49 -6.08 14.87
C GLY A 200 -12.52 -4.60 14.46
N ARG A 201 -11.56 -3.77 14.90
CA ARG A 201 -11.46 -2.35 14.50
C ARG A 201 -10.90 -2.23 13.09
N THR A 202 -11.52 -1.39 12.26
CA THR A 202 -10.96 -0.95 10.97
C THR A 202 -9.77 -0.02 11.20
N LEU A 203 -8.60 -0.38 10.66
CA LEU A 203 -7.38 0.43 10.67
C LEU A 203 -7.35 1.41 9.49
N ALA A 204 -7.80 0.95 8.33
CA ALA A 204 -7.96 1.74 7.11
C ALA A 204 -9.01 1.09 6.20
N THR A 205 -9.72 1.89 5.40
CA THR A 205 -10.66 1.40 4.38
C THR A 205 -10.71 2.37 3.21
N ASN A 206 -11.03 1.85 2.02
CA ASN A 206 -11.27 2.63 0.81
C ASN A 206 -12.33 1.94 -0.05
N SER A 207 -13.02 2.68 -0.92
CA SER A 207 -14.08 2.18 -1.79
C SER A 207 -14.14 2.91 -3.13
N THR A 208 -14.36 2.12 -4.18
CA THR A 208 -14.75 2.62 -5.50
C THR A 208 -16.26 2.48 -5.70
N GLY A 209 -16.86 3.45 -6.40
CA GLY A 209 -18.14 3.27 -7.07
C GLY A 209 -17.93 2.44 -8.35
N LYS A 210 -18.71 2.72 -9.39
CA LYS A 210 -18.42 2.19 -10.73
C LYS A 210 -17.06 2.72 -11.21
N SER A 211 -16.20 1.86 -11.76
CA SER A 211 -14.87 2.28 -12.19
C SER A 211 -14.95 3.15 -13.46
N ILE A 212 -14.44 4.38 -13.39
CA ILE A 212 -14.59 5.40 -14.45
C ILE A 212 -13.41 5.51 -15.44
N ALA A 213 -12.27 4.85 -15.18
CA ALA A 213 -11.07 4.97 -16.00
C ALA A 213 -10.57 3.61 -16.51
N LYS A 214 -10.68 3.38 -17.82
CA LYS A 214 -10.08 2.21 -18.49
C LYS A 214 -8.57 2.13 -18.24
N ASN A 215 -8.03 0.91 -18.17
CA ASN A 215 -6.59 0.71 -17.96
C ASN A 215 -5.82 0.75 -19.28
N TYR A 216 -4.83 1.65 -19.39
CA TYR A 216 -4.05 1.89 -20.61
C TYR A 216 -2.59 1.39 -20.55
N VAL A 217 -2.22 0.64 -19.51
CA VAL A 217 -0.83 0.20 -19.28
C VAL A 217 -0.55 -1.13 -19.96
N LYS A 218 0.10 -1.11 -21.12
CA LYS A 218 0.34 -2.30 -21.99
C LYS A 218 1.08 -3.46 -21.33
N ALA A 219 2.01 -3.16 -20.43
CA ALA A 219 2.74 -4.17 -19.67
C ALA A 219 1.96 -4.79 -18.49
N TYR A 220 0.74 -4.32 -18.21
CA TYR A 220 -0.11 -4.82 -17.13
C TYR A 220 -1.13 -5.86 -17.64
N ALA A 221 -1.31 -6.93 -16.86
CA ALA A 221 -2.10 -8.10 -17.23
C ALA A 221 -3.60 -7.82 -17.46
N HIS A 222 -4.14 -6.74 -16.88
CA HIS A 222 -5.55 -6.33 -17.02
C HIS A 222 -5.70 -4.97 -17.71
N SER A 223 -4.90 -4.68 -18.75
CA SER A 223 -5.12 -3.53 -19.64
C SER A 223 -6.41 -3.67 -20.45
N THR A 224 -6.99 -2.58 -20.96
CA THR A 224 -8.32 -2.60 -21.62
C THR A 224 -8.38 -3.33 -22.96
N THR A 225 -7.26 -3.86 -23.46
CA THR A 225 -7.19 -4.81 -24.58
C THR A 225 -7.33 -6.28 -24.14
N THR A 226 -7.40 -6.55 -22.85
CA THR A 226 -7.54 -7.90 -22.28
C THR A 226 -8.98 -8.20 -21.89
N THR A 227 -9.34 -9.49 -21.89
CA THR A 227 -10.68 -9.98 -21.54
C THR A 227 -10.66 -10.60 -20.16
N ILE A 228 -11.33 -9.97 -19.20
CA ILE A 228 -11.42 -10.45 -17.80
C ILE A 228 -12.18 -11.78 -17.74
N GLU A 229 -13.36 -11.85 -18.38
CA GLU A 229 -14.08 -13.10 -18.66
C GLU A 229 -14.97 -12.95 -19.91
N GLN A 230 -15.52 -14.06 -20.39
CA GLN A 230 -16.35 -14.06 -21.60
C GLN A 230 -17.61 -13.21 -21.43
N GLY A 231 -17.84 -12.29 -22.38
CA GLY A 231 -18.95 -11.33 -22.35
C GLY A 231 -18.63 -10.01 -21.64
N VAL A 232 -17.52 -9.89 -20.92
CA VAL A 232 -17.08 -8.62 -20.30
C VAL A 232 -16.16 -7.88 -21.26
N SER A 233 -16.58 -6.68 -21.69
CA SER A 233 -15.82 -5.83 -22.62
C SER A 233 -14.90 -4.85 -21.87
N GLY A 234 -13.66 -4.74 -22.36
CA GLY A 234 -12.63 -3.84 -21.81
C GLY A 234 -12.23 -4.15 -20.36
N SER A 235 -11.34 -3.33 -19.82
CA SER A 235 -10.89 -3.40 -18.43
C SER A 235 -10.70 -2.00 -17.84
N TYR A 236 -11.20 -1.83 -16.63
CA TYR A 236 -11.09 -0.65 -15.78
C TYR A 236 -10.32 -0.98 -14.50
N PHE A 237 -9.50 -2.04 -14.51
CA PHE A 237 -8.65 -2.41 -13.38
C PHE A 237 -7.71 -1.25 -13.00
N GLN A 238 -7.93 -0.65 -11.84
CA GLN A 238 -7.08 0.39 -11.27
C GLN A 238 -6.75 0.03 -9.81
N ASN A 239 -5.53 0.33 -9.36
CA ASN A 239 -5.10 -0.01 -8.00
C ASN A 239 -5.82 0.87 -6.97
N MET A 240 -6.66 0.28 -6.12
CA MET A 240 -7.29 0.92 -4.97
C MET A 240 -6.42 0.71 -3.73
N TYR A 241 -6.14 1.79 -2.99
CA TYR A 241 -5.14 1.83 -1.93
C TYR A 241 -5.71 2.01 -0.52
N VAL A 242 -5.04 1.44 0.47
CA VAL A 242 -5.14 1.83 1.88
C VAL A 242 -3.75 1.86 2.53
N TRP A 243 -3.54 2.80 3.45
CA TRP A 243 -2.30 2.94 4.23
C TRP A 243 -2.59 2.74 5.70
N PHE A 244 -1.81 1.89 6.37
CA PHE A 244 -1.98 1.58 7.78
C PHE A 244 -0.63 1.38 8.47
N THR A 245 -0.60 1.50 9.79
CA THR A 245 0.55 1.07 10.61
C THR A 245 0.23 -0.31 11.18
N ALA A 246 1.17 -1.25 11.06
CA ALA A 246 0.98 -2.59 11.61
C ALA A 246 0.99 -2.54 13.16
N PRO A 247 -0.08 -3.01 13.83
CA PRO A 247 -0.21 -2.97 15.29
C PRO A 247 0.67 -4.02 15.97
N ASP A 248 1.04 -3.76 17.23
CA ASP A 248 1.85 -4.66 18.05
C ASP A 248 1.18 -6.02 18.33
N SER A 249 -0.14 -6.12 18.13
CA SER A 249 -0.88 -7.38 18.22
C SER A 249 -0.50 -8.39 17.13
N GLY A 250 0.04 -7.93 16.00
CA GLY A 250 0.27 -8.74 14.79
C GLY A 250 -1.01 -9.28 14.12
N ASP A 251 -2.18 -9.10 14.74
CA ASP A 251 -3.45 -9.63 14.25
C ASP A 251 -4.09 -8.68 13.24
N VAL A 252 -3.70 -8.80 11.97
CA VAL A 252 -4.21 -7.95 10.88
C VAL A 252 -4.94 -8.80 9.85
N THR A 253 -6.07 -8.31 9.34
CA THR A 253 -6.88 -8.98 8.31
C THR A 253 -7.17 -8.01 7.17
N VAL A 254 -6.97 -8.45 5.93
CA VAL A 254 -7.50 -7.76 4.73
C VAL A 254 -8.89 -8.31 4.42
N VAL A 255 -9.80 -7.42 4.06
CA VAL A 255 -11.16 -7.73 3.59
C VAL A 255 -11.37 -7.03 2.25
N LEU A 256 -11.68 -7.80 1.22
CA LEU A 256 -12.26 -7.33 -0.04
C LEU A 256 -13.77 -7.49 0.06
N SER A 257 -14.56 -6.53 -0.41
CA SER A 257 -16.01 -6.68 -0.44
C SER A 257 -16.68 -6.02 -1.64
N HIS A 258 -17.86 -6.54 -1.96
CA HIS A 258 -18.85 -5.89 -2.81
C HIS A 258 -20.15 -5.78 -2.00
N ASP A 259 -20.81 -4.64 -2.08
CA ASP A 259 -22.01 -4.38 -1.30
C ASP A 259 -23.27 -4.96 -1.98
N ALA A 260 -24.34 -5.18 -1.21
CA ALA A 260 -25.56 -5.83 -1.70
C ALA A 260 -26.27 -5.07 -2.82
N GLY A 261 -26.35 -3.74 -2.69
CA GLY A 261 -26.80 -2.82 -3.73
C GLY A 261 -28.27 -2.95 -4.17
N THR A 262 -28.62 -2.17 -5.18
CA THR A 262 -29.87 -2.30 -5.94
C THR A 262 -29.66 -2.87 -7.35
N ASP A 263 -28.40 -2.88 -7.81
CA ASP A 263 -27.97 -3.54 -9.04
C ASP A 263 -27.44 -4.95 -8.71
N ALA A 264 -28.30 -5.96 -8.90
CA ALA A 264 -27.97 -7.35 -8.61
C ALA A 264 -27.20 -8.07 -9.74
N THR A 265 -26.86 -7.39 -10.84
CA THR A 265 -26.16 -7.97 -12.00
C THR A 265 -24.74 -7.44 -12.20
N GLY A 266 -24.46 -6.23 -11.72
CA GLY A 266 -23.12 -5.68 -11.61
C GLY A 266 -22.18 -6.55 -10.78
N ALA A 267 -20.89 -6.46 -11.12
CA ALA A 267 -19.84 -7.26 -10.52
C ALA A 267 -18.59 -6.42 -10.29
N ALA A 268 -17.87 -6.72 -9.21
CA ALA A 268 -16.52 -6.21 -8.97
C ALA A 268 -15.49 -7.33 -9.12
N TYR A 269 -14.43 -7.04 -9.86
CA TYR A 269 -13.29 -7.92 -10.09
C TYR A 269 -12.10 -7.38 -9.29
N PHE A 270 -11.40 -8.29 -8.61
CA PHE A 270 -10.23 -7.98 -7.79
C PHE A 270 -9.07 -8.91 -8.13
N ASP A 271 -7.85 -8.37 -8.18
CA ASP A 271 -6.61 -9.13 -8.39
C ASP A 271 -5.39 -8.41 -7.79
N ASP A 272 -4.25 -9.07 -7.71
CA ASP A 272 -2.95 -8.52 -7.24
C ASP A 272 -3.02 -7.83 -5.86
N VAL A 273 -3.53 -8.51 -4.81
CA VAL A 273 -3.51 -7.95 -3.44
C VAL A 273 -2.08 -7.84 -2.93
N ARG A 274 -1.51 -6.63 -2.95
CA ARG A 274 -0.09 -6.39 -2.66
C ARG A 274 0.09 -5.51 -1.42
N VAL A 275 0.82 -6.06 -0.45
CA VAL A 275 1.23 -5.37 0.78
C VAL A 275 2.73 -5.07 0.71
N LEU A 276 3.15 -3.87 1.09
CA LEU A 276 4.56 -3.47 1.18
C LEU A 276 4.81 -2.39 2.23
N GLU A 277 5.99 -2.41 2.86
CA GLU A 277 6.44 -1.29 3.69
C GLU A 277 6.50 -0.01 2.85
N ASN A 278 5.79 1.03 3.28
CA ASN A 278 5.67 2.28 2.55
C ASN A 278 5.50 3.45 3.54
N ARG A 279 6.13 4.59 3.25
CA ARG A 279 6.23 5.73 4.16
C ARG A 279 5.22 6.85 3.89
N TYR A 280 4.47 6.79 2.79
CA TYR A 280 3.57 7.85 2.36
C TYR A 280 2.56 8.24 3.45
N ALA A 281 2.58 9.51 3.85
CA ALA A 281 1.78 10.05 4.95
C ALA A 281 1.02 11.34 4.56
N GLY A 282 0.98 11.71 3.28
CA GLY A 282 0.34 12.95 2.81
C GLY A 282 -1.19 12.96 2.83
N LEU A 283 -1.84 11.81 2.98
CA LEU A 283 -3.30 11.69 3.06
C LEU A 283 -3.79 11.84 4.51
N THR A 284 -4.60 12.87 4.74
CA THR A 284 -5.35 13.15 5.97
C THR A 284 -6.85 13.17 5.68
N LEU A 285 -7.62 12.49 6.52
CA LEU A 285 -9.09 12.44 6.45
C LEU A 285 -9.72 13.25 7.60
N ASN A 286 -11.00 13.59 7.46
CA ASN A 286 -11.83 14.07 8.56
C ASN A 286 -12.32 12.88 9.41
N ALA A 287 -12.96 13.17 10.56
CA ALA A 287 -13.40 12.13 11.50
C ALA A 287 -14.53 11.20 10.97
N ASP A 288 -15.23 11.65 9.93
CA ASP A 288 -16.23 10.88 9.17
C ASP A 288 -15.63 10.03 8.03
N GLY A 289 -14.32 10.14 7.78
CA GLY A 289 -13.60 9.46 6.71
C GLY A 289 -13.48 10.24 5.39
N THR A 290 -14.08 11.43 5.27
CA THR A 290 -13.99 12.27 4.05
C THR A 290 -12.60 12.89 3.87
N LEU A 291 -12.26 13.31 2.64
CA LEU A 291 -10.98 13.93 2.34
C LEU A 291 -10.82 15.29 3.06
N LYS A 292 -9.75 15.44 3.84
CA LYS A 292 -9.33 16.73 4.41
C LYS A 292 -8.20 17.36 3.61
N THR A 293 -7.12 16.59 3.42
CA THR A 293 -5.94 17.02 2.69
C THR A 293 -5.24 15.80 2.10
N LEU A 294 -4.78 15.90 0.85
CA LEU A 294 -3.85 14.98 0.22
C LEU A 294 -2.67 15.82 -0.27
N THR A 295 -1.47 15.57 0.26
CA THR A 295 -0.22 15.99 -0.40
C THR A 295 0.44 14.81 -1.10
N ASN A 296 1.15 15.03 -2.21
CA ASN A 296 2.09 14.06 -2.75
C ASN A 296 3.29 14.76 -3.40
N ASP A 297 4.46 14.48 -2.85
CA ASP A 297 5.81 14.79 -3.34
C ASP A 297 6.36 13.65 -4.22
N PHE A 298 5.57 12.60 -4.46
CA PHE A 298 5.87 11.40 -5.26
C PHE A 298 7.05 10.54 -4.76
N GLU A 299 7.91 11.06 -3.88
CA GLU A 299 9.02 10.38 -3.19
C GLU A 299 8.66 9.03 -2.58
N ASN A 300 7.38 8.81 -2.24
CA ASN A 300 6.90 7.63 -1.53
C ASN A 300 5.83 6.84 -2.31
N ASN A 301 5.66 7.06 -3.61
CA ASN A 301 4.73 6.28 -4.43
C ASN A 301 5.08 4.77 -4.43
N ALA A 302 4.11 3.92 -4.09
CA ALA A 302 4.30 2.47 -4.02
C ALA A 302 4.44 1.81 -5.41
N GLN A 303 3.75 2.36 -6.41
CA GLN A 303 3.95 2.14 -7.85
C GLN A 303 3.21 3.24 -8.63
N GLY A 304 3.60 3.49 -9.88
CA GLY A 304 2.88 4.37 -10.80
C GLY A 304 2.84 5.84 -10.38
N ILE A 305 1.95 6.60 -11.00
CA ILE A 305 1.77 8.05 -10.81
C ILE A 305 0.61 8.41 -9.87
N TRP A 306 0.31 7.53 -8.90
CA TRP A 306 -0.73 7.77 -7.88
C TRP A 306 -0.58 9.17 -7.25
N PRO A 307 -1.66 9.94 -7.01
CA PRO A 307 -3.07 9.57 -7.11
C PRO A 307 -3.65 9.48 -8.53
N PHE A 308 -2.87 9.82 -9.57
CA PHE A 308 -3.32 9.74 -10.95
C PHE A 308 -3.26 8.30 -11.51
N VAL A 309 -4.03 8.05 -12.56
CA VAL A 309 -3.97 6.88 -13.45
C VAL A 309 -3.86 7.36 -14.90
N ILE A 310 -3.20 6.55 -15.75
CA ILE A 310 -2.92 6.91 -17.14
C ILE A 310 -4.22 6.98 -17.97
N GLY A 311 -4.37 8.06 -18.74
CA GLY A 311 -5.49 8.27 -19.66
C GLY A 311 -5.23 7.72 -21.06
N GLY A 312 -6.27 7.69 -21.91
CA GLY A 312 -6.24 7.04 -23.22
C GLY A 312 -5.43 7.72 -24.33
N ILE A 313 -4.57 8.69 -24.02
CA ILE A 313 -3.82 9.54 -24.98
C ILE A 313 -2.99 8.77 -26.02
N GLU A 314 -2.49 7.59 -25.67
CA GLU A 314 -1.70 6.72 -26.57
C GLU A 314 -2.43 5.41 -26.92
N GLY A 315 -3.67 5.22 -26.45
CA GLY A 315 -4.28 3.90 -26.36
C GLY A 315 -3.59 3.03 -25.32
N VAL A 316 -3.63 1.70 -25.48
CA VAL A 316 -2.87 0.78 -24.62
C VAL A 316 -1.43 0.75 -25.10
N GLU A 317 -0.51 1.37 -24.34
CA GLU A 317 0.89 1.54 -24.73
C GLU A 317 1.83 1.39 -23.51
N ASP A 318 3.14 1.26 -23.77
CA ASP A 318 4.19 1.42 -22.78
C ASP A 318 4.34 2.93 -22.49
N ASN A 319 3.36 3.46 -21.74
CA ASN A 319 2.96 4.88 -21.77
C ASN A 319 4.10 5.85 -21.44
N ARG A 320 4.15 6.98 -22.16
CA ARG A 320 5.21 8.01 -22.01
C ARG A 320 4.98 8.97 -20.84
N THR A 321 4.34 8.50 -19.78
CA THR A 321 4.23 9.22 -18.49
C THR A 321 4.64 8.30 -17.35
N HIS A 322 5.54 8.78 -16.49
CA HIS A 322 6.23 8.01 -15.47
C HIS A 322 6.70 8.91 -14.31
N LEU A 323 7.28 8.31 -13.27
CA LEU A 323 8.10 9.06 -12.31
C LEU A 323 9.52 9.22 -12.86
N SER A 324 9.99 10.45 -12.97
CA SER A 324 11.38 10.80 -13.34
C SER A 324 12.28 10.81 -12.10
N GLU A 325 13.54 10.37 -12.23
CA GLU A 325 14.50 10.27 -11.12
C GLU A 325 15.58 11.36 -11.21
N LEU A 326 15.94 12.00 -10.10
CA LEU A 326 16.97 13.05 -10.05
C LEU A 326 18.38 12.47 -10.22
N HIS A 327 19.06 12.88 -11.29
CA HIS A 327 20.48 12.61 -11.52
C HIS A 327 21.17 13.86 -12.09
N ALA A 328 21.37 14.85 -11.22
CA ALA A 328 22.02 16.11 -11.58
C ALA A 328 23.49 15.90 -12.01
N PRO A 329 24.00 16.66 -13.01
CA PRO A 329 23.31 17.70 -13.78
C PRO A 329 22.44 17.16 -14.93
N TYR A 330 22.55 15.87 -15.28
CA TYR A 330 22.05 15.29 -16.54
C TYR A 330 20.53 15.42 -16.74
N THR A 331 19.78 15.38 -15.64
CA THR A 331 18.30 15.46 -15.62
C THR A 331 17.76 16.89 -15.47
N GLN A 332 18.63 17.89 -15.32
CA GLN A 332 18.21 19.26 -15.00
C GLN A 332 18.38 20.22 -16.20
N GLY A 333 17.69 21.36 -16.14
CA GLY A 333 17.76 22.40 -17.14
C GLY A 333 19.17 22.99 -17.28
N GLY A 334 19.68 23.08 -18.51
CA GLY A 334 21.00 23.62 -18.82
C GLY A 334 22.11 22.59 -19.05
N TRP A 335 21.84 21.28 -18.94
CA TRP A 335 22.78 20.25 -19.40
C TRP A 335 22.57 19.92 -20.89
N ASP A 336 23.65 19.90 -21.68
CA ASP A 336 23.60 19.77 -23.15
C ASP A 336 22.59 20.78 -23.77
N VAL A 337 21.60 20.33 -24.55
CA VAL A 337 20.54 21.21 -25.08
C VAL A 337 19.30 21.34 -24.17
N LYS A 338 19.22 20.57 -23.09
CA LYS A 338 18.05 20.48 -22.19
C LYS A 338 17.67 21.82 -21.57
N LYS A 339 16.38 22.12 -21.52
CA LYS A 339 15.81 23.37 -20.95
C LYS A 339 14.94 23.09 -19.73
N MET A 340 14.08 22.08 -19.81
CA MET A 340 13.23 21.63 -18.71
C MET A 340 14.00 20.80 -17.68
N ASP A 341 13.70 20.95 -16.40
CA ASP A 341 14.11 20.04 -15.33
C ASP A 341 13.22 18.78 -15.31
N ASP A 342 13.79 17.59 -15.17
CA ASP A 342 13.00 16.35 -15.06
C ASP A 342 12.44 16.13 -13.65
N VAL A 343 13.04 16.75 -12.62
CA VAL A 343 12.61 16.70 -11.23
C VAL A 343 12.62 18.11 -10.63
N LEU A 344 11.58 18.48 -9.87
CA LEU A 344 11.35 19.84 -9.35
C LEU A 344 11.65 19.97 -7.85
N ASP A 345 11.29 18.98 -7.02
CA ASP A 345 11.79 18.86 -5.64
C ASP A 345 12.23 17.41 -5.34
N GLY A 346 12.87 17.20 -4.17
CA GLY A 346 13.24 15.87 -3.70
C GLY A 346 14.11 15.06 -4.66
N THR A 347 13.59 13.93 -5.10
CA THR A 347 14.23 12.92 -5.96
C THR A 347 13.35 12.50 -7.14
N TRP A 348 12.02 12.69 -7.06
CA TRP A 348 11.04 12.20 -8.03
C TRP A 348 9.95 13.23 -8.35
N SER A 349 9.55 13.31 -9.62
CA SER A 349 8.36 14.07 -10.06
C SER A 349 7.56 13.26 -11.09
N VAL A 350 6.31 13.64 -11.40
CA VAL A 350 5.53 13.02 -12.49
C VAL A 350 5.89 13.68 -13.81
N LYS A 351 6.53 12.94 -14.73
CA LYS A 351 6.92 13.42 -16.06
C LYS A 351 6.19 12.73 -17.20
N THR A 352 5.56 13.54 -18.05
CA THR A 352 5.08 13.21 -19.40
C THR A 352 6.09 13.67 -20.46
N ASN A 353 6.43 12.79 -21.41
CA ASN A 353 7.41 13.04 -22.47
C ASN A 353 6.77 13.13 -23.86
N GLY A 354 6.78 14.31 -24.48
CA GLY A 354 6.47 14.54 -25.89
C GLY A 354 5.01 14.31 -26.33
N LEU A 355 4.04 14.29 -25.40
CA LEU A 355 2.64 13.99 -25.70
C LEU A 355 1.80 15.22 -26.04
N THR A 356 2.30 16.11 -26.91
CA THR A 356 1.58 17.30 -27.40
C THR A 356 0.64 16.99 -28.56
N GLN A 357 -0.29 17.92 -28.85
CA GLN A 357 -1.18 17.91 -30.02
C GLN A 357 -2.13 16.71 -30.14
N ARG A 358 -2.53 16.09 -29.01
CA ARG A 358 -3.36 14.86 -29.05
C ARG A 358 -4.86 15.12 -28.90
N GLY A 359 -5.28 16.24 -28.31
CA GLY A 359 -6.68 16.47 -27.98
C GLY A 359 -7.25 15.39 -27.04
N ALA A 360 -6.44 14.89 -26.11
CA ALA A 360 -6.73 13.70 -25.32
C ALA A 360 -6.18 13.79 -23.88
N LEU A 361 -6.83 13.08 -22.96
CA LEU A 361 -6.48 13.03 -21.55
C LEU A 361 -5.19 12.24 -21.31
N VAL A 362 -4.18 12.89 -20.72
CA VAL A 362 -2.87 12.29 -20.41
C VAL A 362 -2.98 11.38 -19.19
N TYR A 363 -3.57 11.90 -18.11
CA TYR A 363 -3.84 11.18 -16.87
C TYR A 363 -4.89 11.93 -16.03
N GLN A 364 -5.58 11.21 -15.14
CA GLN A 364 -6.59 11.75 -14.23
C GLN A 364 -6.54 11.11 -12.85
N THR A 365 -7.09 11.79 -11.84
CA THR A 365 -7.52 11.14 -10.60
C THR A 365 -8.78 10.29 -10.84
N ILE A 366 -9.11 9.46 -9.86
CA ILE A 366 -10.33 8.65 -9.81
C ILE A 366 -10.84 8.61 -8.36
N PRO A 367 -12.15 8.43 -8.10
CA PRO A 367 -12.72 8.50 -6.75
C PRO A 367 -12.07 7.57 -5.71
N GLN A 368 -11.55 6.42 -6.12
CA GLN A 368 -10.81 5.47 -5.27
C GLN A 368 -9.37 5.92 -4.92
N ASN A 369 -8.87 7.01 -5.50
CA ASN A 369 -7.57 7.61 -5.18
C ASN A 369 -7.74 9.01 -4.57
N VAL A 370 -8.69 9.80 -5.08
CA VAL A 370 -9.09 11.11 -4.56
C VAL A 370 -10.61 11.21 -4.68
N ARG A 371 -11.33 11.01 -3.58
CA ARG A 371 -12.77 11.27 -3.53
C ARG A 371 -12.99 12.76 -3.29
N LEU A 372 -13.70 13.40 -4.21
CA LEU A 372 -14.20 14.77 -4.09
C LEU A 372 -15.66 14.66 -3.68
N GLU A 373 -15.99 14.96 -2.43
CA GLU A 373 -17.33 14.68 -1.91
C GLU A 373 -18.39 15.61 -2.53
N PRO A 374 -19.62 15.11 -2.79
CA PRO A 374 -20.72 15.88 -3.36
C PRO A 374 -20.95 17.25 -2.71
N GLY A 375 -20.94 18.32 -3.53
CA GLY A 375 -21.13 19.71 -3.11
C GLY A 375 -19.91 20.36 -2.45
N GLU A 376 -18.90 19.59 -2.03
CA GLU A 376 -17.71 20.14 -1.39
C GLU A 376 -16.71 20.70 -2.40
N THR A 377 -16.04 21.80 -2.05
CA THR A 377 -15.02 22.42 -2.89
C THR A 377 -13.62 22.17 -2.34
N TYR A 378 -12.68 21.84 -3.23
CA TYR A 378 -11.29 21.54 -2.93
C TYR A 378 -10.37 22.45 -3.75
N THR A 379 -9.33 22.98 -3.13
CA THR A 379 -8.23 23.65 -3.83
C THR A 379 -7.25 22.58 -4.29
N VAL A 380 -6.91 22.58 -5.58
CA VAL A 380 -5.86 21.76 -6.17
C VAL A 380 -4.70 22.68 -6.56
N THR A 381 -3.52 22.44 -5.98
CA THR A 381 -2.28 23.18 -6.24
C THR A 381 -1.17 22.18 -6.59
N PHE A 382 -0.24 22.56 -7.46
CA PHE A 382 0.97 21.79 -7.76
C PHE A 382 2.08 22.69 -8.34
N LYS A 383 3.35 22.31 -8.17
CA LYS A 383 4.47 22.80 -8.98
C LYS A 383 4.42 22.14 -10.36
N TYR A 384 4.88 22.83 -11.39
CA TYR A 384 5.05 22.24 -12.72
C TYR A 384 6.16 22.89 -13.55
N GLN A 385 6.66 22.15 -14.53
CA GLN A 385 7.27 22.73 -15.74
C GLN A 385 6.51 22.24 -16.99
N ALA A 386 6.29 23.15 -17.94
CA ALA A 386 5.61 22.93 -19.21
C ALA A 386 6.41 23.60 -20.34
N GLY A 387 6.79 22.83 -21.37
CA GLY A 387 7.81 23.28 -22.33
C GLY A 387 7.39 24.37 -23.31
N SER A 388 6.09 24.51 -23.54
CA SER A 388 5.47 25.52 -24.41
C SER A 388 4.19 26.05 -23.75
N ASP A 389 3.69 27.17 -24.26
CA ASP A 389 2.41 27.73 -23.83
C ASP A 389 1.23 26.92 -24.40
N ASP A 390 0.20 26.68 -23.59
CA ASP A 390 -1.09 26.13 -24.00
C ASP A 390 -1.07 24.72 -24.64
N ILE A 391 0.05 23.99 -24.59
CA ILE A 391 0.17 22.59 -25.09
C ILE A 391 -0.42 21.53 -24.15
N TYR A 392 -0.54 21.86 -22.86
CA TYR A 392 -1.19 21.04 -21.85
C TYR A 392 -2.20 21.91 -21.08
N ALA A 393 -3.24 21.26 -20.54
CA ALA A 393 -4.28 21.91 -19.75
C ALA A 393 -4.57 21.09 -18.49
N PHE A 394 -4.90 21.79 -17.40
CA PHE A 394 -5.61 21.20 -16.27
C PHE A 394 -7.08 21.02 -16.66
N VAL A 395 -7.64 19.85 -16.38
CA VAL A 395 -9.05 19.54 -16.65
C VAL A 395 -9.76 19.04 -15.40
N THR A 396 -11.04 19.34 -15.29
CA THR A 396 -11.97 18.66 -14.37
C THR A 396 -12.95 17.82 -15.19
N GLY A 397 -13.46 16.74 -14.61
CA GLY A 397 -14.44 15.88 -15.25
C GLY A 397 -15.32 15.15 -14.25
N ASP A 398 -16.35 14.47 -14.75
CA ASP A 398 -17.32 13.74 -13.95
C ASP A 398 -17.78 12.47 -14.68
N GLY A 399 -17.58 11.29 -14.06
CA GLY A 399 -17.79 10.00 -14.72
C GLY A 399 -16.70 9.65 -15.75
N GLU A 400 -16.94 8.64 -16.59
CA GLU A 400 -15.96 8.21 -17.60
C GLU A 400 -15.76 9.24 -18.72
N GLY A 401 -14.54 9.76 -18.87
CA GLY A 401 -14.08 10.51 -20.04
C GLY A 401 -14.70 11.91 -20.27
N ASN A 402 -15.76 12.25 -19.56
CA ASN A 402 -16.50 13.50 -19.66
C ASN A 402 -15.78 14.64 -18.93
N ILE A 403 -15.28 15.63 -19.69
CA ILE A 403 -14.57 16.81 -19.19
C ILE A 403 -15.57 17.96 -18.99
N THR A 404 -15.62 18.50 -17.77
CA THR A 404 -16.52 19.60 -17.37
C THR A 404 -15.85 20.97 -17.41
N SER A 405 -14.52 21.05 -17.33
CA SER A 405 -13.77 22.30 -17.46
C SER A 405 -12.34 22.06 -17.96
N THR A 406 -11.79 23.04 -18.68
CA THR A 406 -10.43 23.01 -19.25
C THR A 406 -9.74 24.35 -19.02
N THR A 407 -8.61 24.34 -18.32
CA THR A 407 -7.75 25.51 -18.08
C THR A 407 -6.37 25.25 -18.65
N ASN A 408 -6.01 25.92 -19.74
CA ASN A 408 -4.68 25.77 -20.34
C ASN A 408 -3.57 26.22 -19.38
N ILE A 409 -2.46 25.50 -19.41
CA ILE A 409 -1.26 25.79 -18.61
C ILE A 409 -0.26 26.56 -19.49
N LYS A 410 0.38 27.60 -18.92
CA LYS A 410 1.37 28.43 -19.61
C LYS A 410 2.78 27.84 -19.51
N LYS A 411 3.71 28.33 -20.33
CA LYS A 411 5.11 27.87 -20.32
C LYS A 411 5.76 28.25 -18.99
N ALA A 412 6.31 27.25 -18.31
CA ALA A 412 7.21 27.40 -17.17
C ALA A 412 8.33 26.38 -17.38
N MET A 413 9.55 26.83 -17.69
CA MET A 413 10.62 25.93 -18.11
C MET A 413 11.98 26.58 -17.91
N GLY A 414 12.87 25.89 -17.20
CA GLY A 414 14.21 26.36 -16.90
C GLY A 414 14.54 26.24 -15.42
N LYS A 415 15.84 26.17 -15.13
CA LYS A 415 16.35 26.16 -13.76
C LYS A 415 15.81 27.36 -12.98
N ASP A 416 15.29 27.09 -11.77
CA ASP A 416 14.68 28.07 -10.87
C ASP A 416 13.44 28.78 -11.45
N ALA A 417 12.78 28.21 -12.46
CA ALA A 417 11.64 28.80 -13.20
C ALA A 417 10.36 27.95 -13.18
N ASP A 418 10.14 27.21 -12.09
CA ASP A 418 8.95 26.38 -11.88
C ASP A 418 7.67 27.23 -11.80
N GLY A 419 6.62 26.76 -12.45
CA GLY A 419 5.29 27.31 -12.32
C GLY A 419 4.59 26.74 -11.08
N THR A 420 3.71 27.53 -10.46
CA THR A 420 2.71 27.01 -9.52
C THR A 420 1.34 27.12 -10.19
N PHE A 421 0.64 25.99 -10.34
CA PHE A 421 -0.75 25.98 -10.76
C PHE A 421 -1.66 25.96 -9.53
N THR A 422 -2.84 26.58 -9.61
CA THR A 422 -3.89 26.47 -8.58
C THR A 422 -5.27 26.64 -9.20
N ALA A 423 -6.18 25.74 -8.88
CA ALA A 423 -7.59 25.78 -9.27
C ALA A 423 -8.50 25.25 -8.14
N THR A 424 -9.79 25.53 -8.23
CA THR A 424 -10.82 24.95 -7.36
C THR A 424 -11.63 23.91 -8.11
N VAL A 425 -11.92 22.77 -7.48
CA VAL A 425 -12.79 21.72 -8.01
C VAL A 425 -13.90 21.43 -7.00
N THR A 426 -15.16 21.44 -7.43
CA THR A 426 -16.31 21.08 -6.59
C THR A 426 -16.79 19.68 -6.95
N GLY A 427 -17.07 18.83 -5.96
CA GLY A 427 -17.58 17.48 -6.18
C GLY A 427 -19.01 17.49 -6.74
N SER A 428 -19.23 16.79 -7.84
CA SER A 428 -20.56 16.56 -8.43
C SER A 428 -21.44 15.71 -7.50
N VAL A 429 -22.75 15.85 -7.64
CA VAL A 429 -23.74 15.03 -6.92
C VAL A 429 -23.74 13.55 -7.31
N THR A 430 -23.05 13.19 -8.39
CA THR A 430 -22.75 11.80 -8.78
C THR A 430 -21.73 11.14 -7.84
N GLY A 431 -20.81 11.92 -7.25
CA GLY A 431 -19.66 11.41 -6.49
C GLY A 431 -18.50 10.88 -7.35
N ASP A 432 -18.57 11.00 -8.69
CA ASP A 432 -17.61 10.46 -9.66
C ASP A 432 -16.67 11.53 -10.27
N SER A 433 -16.50 12.65 -9.58
CA SER A 433 -15.69 13.78 -10.06
C SER A 433 -14.19 13.55 -9.95
N TRP A 434 -13.47 14.07 -10.94
CA TRP A 434 -12.02 13.94 -11.05
C TRP A 434 -11.35 15.20 -11.63
N PHE A 435 -10.03 15.25 -11.53
CA PHE A 435 -9.21 16.24 -12.24
C PHE A 435 -7.97 15.58 -12.84
N GLY A 436 -7.37 16.21 -13.84
CA GLY A 436 -6.26 15.61 -14.59
C GLY A 436 -5.52 16.59 -15.49
N ILE A 437 -4.61 16.04 -16.28
CA ILE A 437 -3.84 16.78 -17.29
C ILE A 437 -4.22 16.27 -18.68
N TYR A 438 -4.50 17.22 -19.57
CA TYR A 438 -5.00 16.99 -20.93
C TYR A 438 -4.02 17.58 -21.95
N SER A 439 -3.73 16.84 -23.02
CA SER A 439 -2.94 17.29 -24.16
C SER A 439 -3.84 18.04 -25.12
N THR A 440 -3.58 19.33 -25.32
CA THR A 440 -4.38 20.16 -26.21
C THR A 440 -4.07 19.86 -27.69
N THR A 441 -4.68 20.62 -28.60
CA THR A 441 -4.33 20.61 -30.04
C THR A 441 -3.24 21.64 -30.40
N THR A 442 -2.81 22.47 -29.43
CA THR A 442 -1.80 23.52 -29.61
C THR A 442 -0.44 22.93 -29.99
N ALA A 443 0.22 23.53 -30.98
CA ALA A 443 1.56 23.12 -31.38
C ALA A 443 2.64 23.67 -30.42
N PRO A 444 3.68 22.87 -30.07
CA PRO A 444 4.78 23.33 -29.23
C PRO A 444 5.71 24.31 -29.95
N ASP A 445 6.21 25.30 -29.21
CA ASP A 445 7.28 26.19 -29.65
C ASP A 445 8.64 25.50 -29.44
N LEU A 446 9.16 24.90 -30.51
CA LEU A 446 10.46 24.24 -30.51
C LEU A 446 11.65 25.21 -30.53
N GLN A 447 11.43 26.53 -30.51
CA GLN A 447 12.46 27.58 -30.43
C GLN A 447 13.56 27.45 -31.49
N GLY A 448 13.19 27.03 -32.70
CA GLY A 448 14.10 26.81 -33.83
C GLY A 448 14.89 25.49 -33.79
N THR A 449 14.68 24.64 -32.78
CA THR A 449 15.29 23.31 -32.69
C THR A 449 14.48 22.25 -33.47
N SER A 450 15.07 21.08 -33.69
CA SER A 450 14.39 19.94 -34.33
C SER A 450 15.00 18.59 -33.94
N GLY A 451 14.30 17.50 -34.25
CA GLY A 451 14.78 16.13 -34.01
C GLY A 451 15.09 15.85 -32.54
N ALA A 452 16.20 15.15 -32.29
CA ALA A 452 16.62 14.80 -30.92
C ALA A 452 16.81 16.03 -30.01
N ALA A 453 17.20 17.18 -30.56
CA ALA A 453 17.39 18.40 -29.76
C ALA A 453 16.06 19.07 -29.35
N ALA A 454 15.02 18.93 -30.16
CA ALA A 454 13.66 19.33 -29.76
C ALA A 454 13.13 18.41 -28.65
N ASN A 455 13.25 17.09 -28.84
CA ASN A 455 12.81 16.10 -27.86
C ASN A 455 13.54 16.27 -26.50
N PHE A 456 14.87 16.38 -26.51
CA PHE A 456 15.67 16.47 -25.28
C PHE A 456 15.66 17.87 -24.65
N GLY A 457 15.32 18.92 -25.41
CA GLY A 457 15.10 20.26 -24.89
C GLY A 457 13.97 20.33 -23.86
N GLY A 458 12.91 19.52 -24.04
CA GLY A 458 11.74 19.50 -23.17
C GLY A 458 10.59 20.41 -23.63
N TYR A 459 10.68 21.04 -24.81
CA TYR A 459 9.64 21.95 -25.35
C TYR A 459 8.25 21.32 -25.50
N GLN A 460 8.18 19.98 -25.51
CA GLN A 460 6.99 19.15 -25.67
C GLN A 460 6.59 18.39 -24.40
N ASP A 461 7.34 18.57 -23.32
CA ASP A 461 7.20 17.81 -22.08
C ASP A 461 6.35 18.55 -21.04
N PHE A 462 5.91 17.81 -20.03
CA PHE A 462 5.25 18.32 -18.84
C PHE A 462 5.75 17.55 -17.62
N VAL A 463 6.08 18.28 -16.55
CA VAL A 463 6.49 17.73 -15.25
C VAL A 463 5.60 18.36 -14.18
N LEU A 464 5.10 17.54 -13.26
CA LEU A 464 4.25 17.94 -12.14
C LEU A 464 4.83 17.41 -10.83
N ASP A 465 4.81 18.25 -9.79
CA ASP A 465 5.34 17.94 -8.47
C ASP A 465 4.57 18.69 -7.36
N ASP A 466 4.82 18.37 -6.08
CA ASP A 466 4.17 18.99 -4.91
C ASP A 466 2.64 19.10 -5.03
N LEU A 467 1.99 17.99 -5.41
CA LEU A 467 0.53 17.97 -5.51
C LEU A 467 -0.09 18.20 -4.13
N LYS A 468 -0.97 19.19 -4.00
CA LYS A 468 -1.83 19.40 -2.84
C LYS A 468 -3.29 19.46 -3.29
N VAL A 469 -4.13 18.63 -2.66
CA VAL A 469 -5.59 18.74 -2.69
C VAL A 469 -6.05 19.04 -1.27
N GLU A 470 -6.80 20.11 -1.05
CA GLU A 470 -7.22 20.55 0.27
C GLU A 470 -8.68 21.00 0.26
N ARG A 471 -9.48 20.47 1.20
CA ARG A 471 -10.90 20.86 1.36
C ARG A 471 -10.99 22.33 1.76
N VAL A 472 -11.68 23.12 0.96
CA VAL A 472 -11.88 24.56 1.21
C VAL A 472 -12.91 24.72 2.33
N ALA A 473 -12.57 25.51 3.36
CA ALA A 473 -13.56 25.89 4.37
C ALA A 473 -14.62 26.80 3.73
N PRO A 474 -15.93 26.55 3.95
CA PRO A 474 -16.99 27.30 3.28
C PRO A 474 -16.94 28.79 3.67
N SER A 475 -17.01 29.65 2.65
CA SER A 475 -16.85 31.11 2.82
C SER A 475 -18.00 31.78 3.57
N LYS A 476 -19.15 31.09 3.69
CA LYS A 476 -20.29 31.44 4.51
C LYS A 476 -20.85 30.19 5.18
N THR A 477 -21.12 30.27 6.48
CA THR A 477 -21.95 29.29 7.20
C THR A 477 -23.44 29.58 7.02
N TYR A 478 -24.26 28.55 6.82
CA TYR A 478 -25.71 28.66 6.70
C TYR A 478 -26.43 28.12 7.94
N THR A 479 -27.60 28.69 8.23
CA THR A 479 -28.53 28.20 9.25
C THR A 479 -29.41 27.07 8.71
N LYS A 480 -30.01 26.27 9.61
CA LYS A 480 -30.97 25.21 9.23
C LYS A 480 -32.10 25.75 8.33
N ALA A 481 -32.66 26.91 8.66
CA ALA A 481 -33.75 27.52 7.88
C ALA A 481 -33.32 27.93 6.46
N GLU A 482 -32.05 28.34 6.25
CA GLU A 482 -31.53 28.63 4.91
C GLU A 482 -31.31 27.35 4.09
N ALA A 483 -30.83 26.28 4.72
CA ALA A 483 -30.69 24.97 4.08
C ALA A 483 -32.05 24.37 3.71
N GLU A 484 -33.05 24.45 4.60
CA GLU A 484 -34.43 24.07 4.34
C GLU A 484 -35.06 24.88 3.21
N ALA A 485 -34.84 26.22 3.19
CA ALA A 485 -35.32 27.08 2.12
C ALA A 485 -34.68 26.75 0.76
N LYS A 486 -33.37 26.47 0.72
CA LYS A 486 -32.68 26.11 -0.53
C LYS A 486 -33.06 24.73 -1.03
N LEU A 487 -33.22 23.74 -0.13
CA LEU A 487 -33.81 22.46 -0.51
C LEU A 487 -35.21 22.67 -1.10
N LYS A 488 -36.05 23.51 -0.48
CA LYS A 488 -37.40 23.79 -0.99
C LYS A 488 -37.37 24.41 -2.38
N GLU A 489 -36.50 25.40 -2.62
CA GLU A 489 -36.29 26.02 -3.94
C GLU A 489 -35.98 24.96 -5.02
N VAL A 490 -35.11 24.00 -4.69
CA VAL A 490 -34.74 22.89 -5.59
C VAL A 490 -35.92 21.94 -5.80
N THR A 491 -36.64 21.55 -4.76
CA THR A 491 -37.80 20.64 -4.90
C THR A 491 -38.98 21.30 -5.61
N ASP A 492 -39.17 22.62 -5.47
CA ASP A 492 -40.20 23.39 -6.17
C ASP A 492 -39.87 23.57 -7.67
N THR A 493 -38.58 23.49 -8.04
CA THR A 493 -38.10 23.70 -9.42
C THR A 493 -37.94 22.40 -10.20
N TYR A 494 -37.60 21.29 -9.52
CA TYR A 494 -37.25 20.02 -10.16
C TYR A 494 -38.10 18.81 -9.69
N GLY A 495 -38.97 18.97 -8.69
CA GLY A 495 -39.69 17.86 -8.06
C GLY A 495 -40.76 17.16 -8.91
N ASP A 496 -41.15 17.75 -10.04
CA ASP A 496 -42.02 17.16 -11.06
C ASP A 496 -41.25 16.68 -12.32
N LYS A 497 -39.93 16.91 -12.39
CA LYS A 497 -39.12 16.75 -13.62
C LYS A 497 -38.65 15.33 -13.92
N GLY A 498 -39.06 14.31 -13.15
CA GLY A 498 -38.60 12.93 -13.32
C GLY A 498 -38.91 12.29 -14.68
N ALA A 499 -39.86 12.83 -15.45
CA ALA A 499 -40.16 12.38 -16.82
C ALA A 499 -39.47 13.23 -17.92
N GLU A 500 -38.75 14.29 -17.55
CA GLU A 500 -38.02 15.23 -18.43
C GLU A 500 -36.48 15.04 -18.36
N VAL A 501 -36.02 14.00 -17.64
CA VAL A 501 -34.60 13.64 -17.42
C VAL A 501 -34.40 12.12 -17.50
N SER A 502 -33.15 11.66 -17.54
CA SER A 502 -32.81 10.23 -17.48
C SER A 502 -33.19 9.58 -16.14
N ALA A 503 -33.39 8.25 -16.13
CA ALA A 503 -33.68 7.50 -14.91
C ALA A 503 -32.53 7.55 -13.89
N GLU A 504 -31.28 7.64 -14.37
CA GLU A 504 -30.08 7.86 -13.57
C GLU A 504 -30.08 9.26 -12.96
N ALA A 505 -30.36 10.30 -13.75
CA ALA A 505 -30.43 11.68 -13.26
C ALA A 505 -31.54 11.88 -12.22
N TRP A 506 -32.70 11.24 -12.41
CA TRP A 506 -33.76 11.22 -11.42
C TRP A 506 -33.37 10.42 -10.16
N THR A 507 -32.65 9.31 -10.31
CA THR A 507 -32.10 8.54 -9.19
C THR A 507 -31.11 9.36 -8.37
N VAL A 508 -30.24 10.15 -9.02
CA VAL A 508 -29.35 11.11 -8.36
C VAL A 508 -30.18 12.14 -7.60
N TYR A 509 -31.14 12.81 -8.24
CA TYR A 509 -32.02 13.78 -7.58
C TYR A 509 -32.73 13.23 -6.34
N MET A 510 -33.37 12.07 -6.43
CA MET A 510 -34.10 11.47 -5.31
C MET A 510 -33.17 11.06 -4.17
N ARG A 511 -31.97 10.53 -4.46
CA ARG A 511 -30.97 10.16 -3.44
C ARG A 511 -30.32 11.39 -2.81
N THR A 512 -29.95 12.40 -3.59
CA THR A 512 -29.33 13.63 -3.08
C THR A 512 -30.31 14.48 -2.27
N THR A 513 -31.58 14.61 -2.67
CA THR A 513 -32.56 15.32 -1.80
C THR A 513 -32.79 14.61 -0.47
N ALA A 514 -32.73 13.28 -0.41
CA ALA A 514 -32.77 12.53 0.85
C ALA A 514 -31.51 12.75 1.71
N GLN A 515 -30.32 12.81 1.10
CA GLN A 515 -29.07 13.16 1.80
C GLN A 515 -29.11 14.60 2.37
N ILE A 516 -29.64 15.56 1.62
CA ILE A 516 -29.83 16.95 2.08
C ILE A 516 -30.81 16.97 3.28
N ARG A 517 -31.94 16.26 3.19
CA ARG A 517 -32.90 16.11 4.32
C ARG A 517 -32.29 15.40 5.53
N ALA A 518 -31.40 14.43 5.32
CA ALA A 518 -30.68 13.75 6.39
C ALA A 518 -29.72 14.71 7.13
N LYS A 519 -28.84 15.43 6.41
CA LYS A 519 -27.91 16.40 7.02
C LYS A 519 -28.62 17.55 7.75
N ILE A 520 -29.78 17.98 7.25
CA ILE A 520 -30.65 18.98 7.91
C ILE A 520 -31.25 18.45 9.23
N ASN A 521 -31.46 17.14 9.37
CA ASN A 521 -32.23 16.53 10.46
C ASN A 521 -31.45 15.54 11.34
N GLN A 522 -30.14 15.38 11.14
CA GLN A 522 -29.32 14.49 11.95
C GLN A 522 -29.26 14.93 13.43
N GLU A 523 -29.07 13.96 14.32
CA GLU A 523 -28.90 14.22 15.74
C GLU A 523 -27.61 15.02 15.98
N ASN A 524 -27.73 16.08 16.76
CA ASN A 524 -26.65 17.04 17.07
C ASN A 524 -26.10 17.82 15.85
N ALA A 525 -26.89 17.96 14.77
CA ALA A 525 -26.51 18.72 13.58
C ALA A 525 -25.94 20.12 13.91
N ALA A 526 -24.72 20.38 13.43
CA ALA A 526 -23.97 21.60 13.61
C ALA A 526 -24.08 22.54 12.39
N SER A 527 -23.56 23.77 12.51
CA SER A 527 -23.61 24.75 11.42
C SER A 527 -22.82 24.33 10.17
N SER A 528 -21.86 23.41 10.31
CA SER A 528 -21.18 22.72 9.20
C SER A 528 -22.16 21.94 8.33
N ASP A 529 -23.15 21.31 8.96
CA ASP A 529 -23.97 20.27 8.33
C ASP A 529 -25.12 20.92 7.56
N PHE A 530 -25.67 22.02 8.10
CA PHE A 530 -26.57 22.92 7.36
C PHE A 530 -25.86 23.61 6.20
N THR A 531 -24.55 23.90 6.33
CA THR A 531 -23.74 24.47 5.25
C THR A 531 -23.52 23.46 4.13
N ALA A 532 -23.05 22.25 4.46
CA ALA A 532 -22.92 21.15 3.51
C ALA A 532 -24.27 20.79 2.85
N ALA A 533 -25.38 20.80 3.59
CA ALA A 533 -26.72 20.59 3.04
C ALA A 533 -27.13 21.70 2.04
N TYR A 534 -26.79 22.96 2.32
CA TYR A 534 -27.04 24.08 1.39
C TYR A 534 -26.16 23.97 0.13
N GLU A 535 -24.87 23.69 0.29
CA GLU A 535 -23.91 23.57 -0.82
C GLU A 535 -24.24 22.35 -1.71
N LEU A 536 -24.64 21.22 -1.11
CA LEU A 536 -25.15 20.05 -1.82
C LEU A 536 -26.46 20.34 -2.57
N ALA A 537 -27.35 21.20 -2.02
CA ALA A 537 -28.55 21.65 -2.72
C ALA A 537 -28.24 22.60 -3.89
N VAL A 538 -27.20 23.43 -3.79
CA VAL A 538 -26.70 24.23 -4.93
C VAL A 538 -26.14 23.31 -6.02
N ALA A 539 -25.26 22.37 -5.67
CA ALA A 539 -24.68 21.41 -6.61
C ALA A 539 -25.75 20.55 -7.30
N LEU A 540 -26.81 20.15 -6.58
CA LEU A 540 -27.95 19.46 -7.17
C LEU A 540 -28.76 20.33 -8.16
N ALA A 541 -28.92 21.63 -7.86
CA ALA A 541 -29.60 22.55 -8.77
C ALA A 541 -28.83 22.71 -10.09
N ASP A 542 -27.51 22.91 -10.01
CA ASP A 542 -26.66 23.03 -11.20
C ASP A 542 -26.52 21.70 -11.95
N TYR A 543 -26.54 20.54 -11.27
CA TYR A 543 -26.64 19.23 -11.94
C TYR A 543 -27.95 19.11 -12.71
N MET A 544 -29.11 19.25 -12.05
CA MET A 544 -30.42 19.07 -12.68
C MET A 544 -30.67 20.04 -13.84
N LYS A 545 -30.17 21.28 -13.74
CA LYS A 545 -30.17 22.26 -14.83
C LYS A 545 -29.40 21.81 -16.08
N ASN A 546 -28.34 21.02 -15.92
CA ASN A 546 -27.55 20.46 -17.01
C ASN A 546 -28.05 19.07 -17.47
N SER A 547 -28.86 18.38 -16.65
CA SER A 547 -29.57 17.14 -17.00
C SER A 547 -30.94 17.34 -17.64
N GLN A 548 -31.49 18.56 -17.61
CA GLN A 548 -32.76 18.90 -18.26
C GLN A 548 -32.68 18.86 -19.78
N GLY A 549 -33.73 18.35 -20.42
CA GLY A 549 -33.74 18.11 -21.86
C GLY A 549 -32.99 16.85 -22.25
N ASP A 550 -32.95 15.84 -21.38
CA ASP A 550 -32.50 14.51 -21.81
C ASP A 550 -33.59 13.82 -22.63
N ASP A 551 -33.43 13.96 -23.94
CA ASP A 551 -34.30 13.35 -24.93
C ASP A 551 -34.17 11.82 -25.01
N SER A 552 -33.34 11.18 -24.17
CA SER A 552 -33.28 9.72 -24.04
C SER A 552 -34.57 9.10 -23.46
N SER A 553 -35.36 9.88 -22.71
CA SER A 553 -36.62 9.46 -22.09
C SER A 553 -37.65 8.95 -23.11
N ASP A 554 -37.82 7.61 -23.14
CA ASP A 554 -38.81 6.85 -23.91
C ASP A 554 -40.21 6.86 -23.26
N ALA A 555 -40.32 7.41 -22.05
CA ALA A 555 -41.55 7.56 -21.29
C ALA A 555 -42.68 8.23 -22.09
N TRP A 556 -42.36 8.99 -23.15
CA TRP A 556 -43.29 9.68 -24.02
C TRP A 556 -43.50 9.04 -25.40
N ASP A 557 -42.83 7.92 -25.71
CA ASP A 557 -42.95 7.27 -27.02
C ASP A 557 -44.30 6.58 -27.23
N VAL A 558 -44.82 6.67 -28.45
CA VAL A 558 -45.83 5.74 -28.97
C VAL A 558 -45.23 4.33 -28.98
N SER A 559 -45.99 3.32 -28.56
CA SER A 559 -45.52 1.92 -28.58
C SER A 559 -45.09 1.50 -29.99
N SER A 560 -44.02 0.71 -30.11
CA SER A 560 -43.59 0.12 -31.38
C SER A 560 -44.63 -0.84 -31.96
N ASP A 561 -45.49 -1.44 -31.12
CA ASP A 561 -46.67 -2.21 -31.56
C ASP A 561 -47.74 -1.33 -32.24
N ASP A 562 -47.74 -0.02 -31.99
CA ASP A 562 -48.72 0.94 -32.51
C ASP A 562 -48.30 1.62 -33.82
N TYR A 563 -47.17 1.24 -34.43
CA TYR A 563 -46.77 1.73 -35.75
C TYR A 563 -45.99 0.72 -36.60
N THR A 564 -45.80 1.07 -37.87
CA THR A 564 -44.86 0.40 -38.79
C THR A 564 -44.01 1.45 -39.50
N VAL A 565 -42.74 1.14 -39.77
CA VAL A 565 -41.77 2.08 -40.34
C VAL A 565 -41.49 1.83 -41.83
N THR A 566 -41.26 2.91 -42.57
CA THR A 566 -40.91 2.89 -44.00
C THR A 566 -39.97 4.04 -44.32
N ALA A 567 -38.93 3.82 -45.13
CA ALA A 567 -38.03 4.86 -45.61
C ALA A 567 -38.20 5.12 -47.12
N GLY A 568 -37.81 6.30 -47.58
CA GLY A 568 -37.77 6.65 -49.01
C GLY A 568 -36.54 6.10 -49.75
N SER A 569 -35.49 5.76 -48.99
CA SER A 569 -34.29 5.08 -49.47
C SER A 569 -33.69 4.28 -48.30
N GLU A 570 -33.22 3.07 -48.57
CA GLU A 570 -32.46 2.22 -47.63
C GLU A 570 -31.43 1.40 -48.41
N GLU A 571 -30.29 1.10 -47.79
CA GLU A 571 -29.30 0.20 -48.37
C GLU A 571 -29.68 -1.27 -48.11
N PRO A 572 -29.63 -2.16 -49.13
CA PRO A 572 -29.82 -3.59 -48.92
C PRO A 572 -28.77 -4.19 -47.99
N THR A 573 -29.13 -5.19 -47.18
CA THR A 573 -28.25 -5.84 -46.21
C THR A 573 -27.16 -6.70 -46.87
N ALA A 574 -26.15 -6.04 -47.45
CA ALA A 574 -25.10 -6.63 -48.29
C ALA A 574 -24.00 -7.37 -47.49
N GLY A 575 -24.40 -8.15 -46.48
CA GLY A 575 -23.49 -8.83 -45.55
C GLY A 575 -22.97 -7.95 -44.41
N LEU A 576 -23.43 -6.69 -44.32
CA LEU A 576 -23.26 -5.83 -43.14
C LEU A 576 -24.44 -6.06 -42.18
N PRO A 577 -24.25 -6.67 -41.00
CA PRO A 577 -25.36 -6.94 -40.08
C PRO A 577 -25.87 -5.70 -39.31
N ASN A 578 -25.16 -4.56 -39.40
CA ASN A 578 -25.37 -3.37 -38.56
C ASN A 578 -25.75 -2.10 -39.35
N GLU A 579 -26.00 -2.18 -40.67
CA GLU A 579 -26.24 -1.01 -41.52
C GLU A 579 -27.30 -1.31 -42.59
N GLY A 580 -28.16 -0.32 -42.88
CA GLY A 580 -28.97 -0.27 -44.09
C GLY A 580 -30.48 -0.16 -43.86
N PRO A 581 -31.20 -1.26 -43.58
CA PRO A 581 -32.67 -1.28 -43.54
C PRO A 581 -33.30 -0.32 -42.51
N ALA A 582 -34.51 0.17 -42.80
CA ALA A 582 -35.27 1.06 -41.93
C ALA A 582 -35.57 0.46 -40.54
N SER A 583 -35.59 -0.87 -40.41
CA SER A 583 -35.78 -1.57 -39.12
C SER A 583 -34.58 -1.45 -38.17
N LEU A 584 -33.38 -1.13 -38.67
CA LEU A 584 -32.18 -0.87 -37.86
C LEU A 584 -32.17 0.55 -37.26
N ALA A 585 -33.32 1.22 -37.22
CA ALA A 585 -33.57 2.41 -36.43
C ALA A 585 -34.71 2.19 -35.42
N GLN A 586 -34.99 0.92 -35.11
CA GLN A 586 -36.06 0.43 -34.23
C GLN A 586 -35.64 -0.82 -33.44
N ASP A 587 -34.34 -1.09 -33.26
CA ASP A 587 -33.84 -2.36 -32.69
C ASP A 587 -33.12 -2.24 -31.34
N ASP A 588 -33.29 -1.08 -30.70
CA ASP A 588 -32.79 -0.64 -29.39
C ASP A 588 -31.25 -0.77 -29.25
N LYS A 589 -30.52 -0.35 -30.30
CA LYS A 589 -29.05 -0.41 -30.37
C LYS A 589 -28.43 0.85 -30.97
N ASP A 590 -27.44 1.39 -30.28
CA ASP A 590 -26.63 2.53 -30.71
C ASP A 590 -25.60 2.21 -31.82
N ASN A 591 -25.35 0.92 -32.06
CA ASN A 591 -24.34 0.38 -32.95
C ASN A 591 -24.88 -0.32 -34.21
N THR A 592 -26.21 -0.33 -34.37
CA THR A 592 -26.91 -0.54 -35.65
C THR A 592 -27.36 0.82 -36.19
N HIS A 593 -27.83 0.88 -37.44
CA HIS A 593 -28.46 2.07 -38.01
C HIS A 593 -29.16 1.82 -39.35
N TRP A 594 -30.24 2.56 -39.60
CA TRP A 594 -30.75 2.83 -40.95
C TRP A 594 -29.74 3.68 -41.73
N HIS A 595 -29.60 3.38 -43.02
CA HIS A 595 -28.76 4.13 -43.98
C HIS A 595 -29.46 4.20 -45.34
N THR A 596 -29.66 5.40 -45.89
CA THR A 596 -30.10 5.56 -47.29
C THR A 596 -29.10 4.92 -48.25
N SER A 597 -29.54 4.40 -49.41
CA SER A 597 -28.65 3.61 -50.28
C SER A 597 -27.39 4.36 -50.72
N TRP A 598 -26.25 3.67 -50.63
CA TRP A 598 -24.94 4.15 -51.11
C TRP A 598 -24.92 4.48 -52.61
N SER A 599 -25.86 3.92 -53.38
CA SER A 599 -25.99 4.12 -54.83
C SER A 599 -26.77 5.39 -55.25
N ALA A 600 -27.40 6.10 -54.31
CA ALA A 600 -28.24 7.27 -54.56
C ALA A 600 -27.65 8.56 -53.96
N ASN A 601 -28.14 9.73 -54.38
CA ASN A 601 -27.89 11.01 -53.71
C ASN A 601 -29.13 11.40 -52.88
N ALA A 602 -29.61 10.47 -52.04
CA ALA A 602 -30.96 10.46 -51.47
C ALA A 602 -31.51 11.79 -50.93
N VAL A 603 -30.67 12.63 -50.31
CA VAL A 603 -31.06 13.97 -49.83
C VAL A 603 -31.33 14.93 -51.01
N THR A 604 -30.43 14.99 -51.99
CA THR A 604 -30.61 15.75 -53.24
C THR A 604 -31.76 15.20 -54.09
N ASP A 605 -31.95 13.87 -54.09
CA ASP A 605 -33.01 13.17 -54.84
C ASP A 605 -34.39 13.25 -54.14
N GLY A 606 -34.47 13.84 -52.94
CA GLY A 606 -35.71 13.97 -52.15
C GLY A 606 -36.24 12.66 -51.54
N THR A 607 -35.42 11.60 -51.52
CA THR A 607 -35.75 10.26 -51.01
C THR A 607 -35.21 9.97 -49.60
N ALA A 608 -34.38 10.86 -49.04
CA ALA A 608 -33.90 10.78 -47.65
C ALA A 608 -34.98 11.16 -46.62
N TRP A 609 -36.03 10.36 -46.54
CA TRP A 609 -37.07 10.47 -45.51
C TRP A 609 -37.33 9.13 -44.82
N TYR A 610 -37.80 9.22 -43.58
CA TYR A 610 -38.19 8.11 -42.72
C TYR A 610 -39.60 8.40 -42.20
N GLN A 611 -40.49 7.40 -42.23
CA GLN A 611 -41.91 7.57 -41.93
C GLN A 611 -42.44 6.47 -41.01
N PHE A 612 -43.09 6.91 -39.94
CA PHE A 612 -43.94 6.11 -39.06
C PHE A 612 -45.36 6.10 -39.63
N ASN A 613 -45.96 4.92 -39.68
CA ASN A 613 -47.34 4.69 -40.11
C ASN A 613 -48.08 4.10 -38.91
N LEU A 614 -48.92 4.92 -38.26
CA LEU A 614 -49.60 4.56 -37.01
C LEU A 614 -50.76 3.59 -37.30
N THR A 615 -50.95 2.59 -36.44
CA THR A 615 -52.02 1.58 -36.59
C THR A 615 -53.42 2.17 -36.37
N LYS A 616 -53.49 3.29 -35.63
CA LYS A 616 -54.70 4.03 -35.28
C LYS A 616 -54.41 5.55 -35.26
N PRO A 617 -55.40 6.43 -35.47
CA PRO A 617 -55.23 7.86 -35.25
C PRO A 617 -54.76 8.13 -33.81
N THR A 618 -53.63 8.83 -33.67
CA THR A 618 -52.93 9.05 -32.39
C THR A 618 -52.56 10.51 -32.23
N THR A 619 -52.51 11.03 -31.00
CA THR A 619 -51.96 12.36 -30.73
C THR A 619 -50.44 12.33 -30.80
N ILE A 620 -49.82 13.24 -31.54
CA ILE A 620 -48.35 13.32 -31.64
C ILE A 620 -47.89 14.71 -31.23
N ASN A 621 -46.90 14.77 -30.31
CA ASN A 621 -46.28 16.00 -29.81
C ASN A 621 -44.78 16.11 -30.20
N GLY A 622 -44.21 15.09 -30.83
CA GLY A 622 -42.79 15.11 -31.20
C GLY A 622 -42.24 13.87 -31.89
N LEU A 623 -40.91 13.89 -32.07
CA LEU A 623 -40.08 12.82 -32.63
C LEU A 623 -38.72 12.82 -31.94
N ARG A 624 -38.12 11.65 -31.70
CA ARG A 624 -36.77 11.50 -31.13
C ARG A 624 -35.82 10.91 -32.16
N TYR A 625 -34.56 11.36 -32.17
CA TYR A 625 -33.50 10.96 -33.09
C TYR A 625 -32.20 10.65 -32.33
N LEU A 626 -31.58 9.51 -32.64
CA LEU A 626 -30.22 9.15 -32.24
C LEU A 626 -29.34 9.07 -33.50
N PRO A 627 -28.37 10.00 -33.71
CA PRO A 627 -27.42 9.93 -34.82
C PRO A 627 -26.50 8.70 -34.71
N ARG A 628 -26.09 8.11 -35.85
CA ARG A 628 -25.16 6.96 -35.89
C ARG A 628 -23.89 7.21 -35.05
N ALA A 629 -23.31 6.17 -34.47
CA ALA A 629 -22.03 6.28 -33.77
C ALA A 629 -20.88 6.78 -34.67
N GLY A 630 -19.98 7.57 -34.11
CA GLY A 630 -18.78 8.10 -34.78
C GLY A 630 -18.64 9.62 -34.72
N ALA A 631 -17.57 10.12 -35.36
CA ALA A 631 -17.21 11.54 -35.38
C ALA A 631 -18.35 12.47 -35.85
N ALA A 632 -18.27 13.75 -35.52
CA ALA A 632 -19.25 14.77 -35.94
C ALA A 632 -19.50 14.77 -37.46
N ASN A 633 -18.45 14.62 -38.26
CA ASN A 633 -18.52 14.55 -39.73
C ASN A 633 -18.68 13.12 -40.30
N VAL A 634 -19.08 12.12 -39.50
CA VAL A 634 -19.37 10.78 -40.06
C VAL A 634 -20.50 10.87 -41.07
N ASN A 635 -20.47 10.03 -42.10
CA ASN A 635 -21.37 10.11 -43.25
C ASN A 635 -22.86 9.98 -42.84
N GLY A 636 -23.67 10.95 -43.24
CA GLY A 636 -25.14 10.89 -43.21
C GLY A 636 -25.81 11.19 -41.86
N LYS A 637 -25.15 11.83 -40.88
CA LYS A 637 -25.90 12.40 -39.73
C LYS A 637 -26.78 13.54 -40.25
N ILE A 638 -28.03 13.58 -39.78
CA ILE A 638 -28.98 14.61 -40.19
C ILE A 638 -28.64 15.90 -39.44
N VAL A 639 -28.44 17.00 -40.17
CA VAL A 639 -28.12 18.33 -39.64
C VAL A 639 -29.35 19.22 -39.70
N LYS A 640 -30.07 19.25 -40.83
CA LYS A 640 -31.37 19.90 -40.95
C LYS A 640 -32.45 18.94 -41.39
N TYR A 641 -33.68 19.20 -40.96
CA TYR A 641 -34.81 18.32 -41.19
C TYR A 641 -36.15 19.05 -41.31
N LYS A 642 -37.13 18.32 -41.86
CA LYS A 642 -38.55 18.68 -41.88
C LYS A 642 -39.37 17.58 -41.21
N VAL A 643 -40.39 17.94 -40.43
CA VAL A 643 -41.38 16.98 -39.89
C VAL A 643 -42.75 17.29 -40.49
N THR A 644 -43.27 16.33 -41.26
CA THR A 644 -44.62 16.36 -41.85
C THR A 644 -45.52 15.36 -41.12
N LEU A 645 -46.71 15.79 -40.72
CA LEU A 645 -47.77 14.93 -40.19
C LEU A 645 -48.87 14.74 -41.24
N THR A 646 -49.43 13.54 -41.35
CA THR A 646 -50.67 13.25 -42.10
C THR A 646 -51.77 12.88 -41.13
N LEU A 647 -52.94 13.51 -41.24
CA LEU A 647 -54.09 13.29 -40.36
C LEU A 647 -55.06 12.23 -40.92
N ALA A 648 -56.02 11.79 -40.10
CA ALA A 648 -57.00 10.78 -40.45
C ALA A 648 -57.96 11.19 -41.59
N ASP A 649 -58.12 12.49 -41.86
CA ASP A 649 -58.87 13.01 -43.01
C ASP A 649 -58.06 13.03 -44.32
N GLY A 650 -56.78 12.65 -44.27
CA GLY A 650 -55.84 12.65 -45.39
C GLY A 650 -55.13 13.99 -45.63
N THR A 651 -55.44 15.04 -44.88
CA THR A 651 -54.66 16.29 -44.92
C THR A 651 -53.24 16.05 -44.40
N SER A 652 -52.29 16.90 -44.81
CA SER A 652 -50.93 16.87 -44.28
C SER A 652 -50.40 18.27 -44.01
N LYS A 653 -49.65 18.43 -42.93
CA LYS A 653 -49.03 19.70 -42.52
C LYS A 653 -47.58 19.48 -42.11
N ASP A 654 -46.73 20.44 -42.45
CA ASP A 654 -45.38 20.53 -41.88
C ASP A 654 -45.50 21.20 -40.51
N VAL A 655 -45.15 20.47 -39.45
CA VAL A 655 -45.12 21.02 -38.07
C VAL A 655 -43.74 21.58 -37.71
N VAL A 656 -42.69 21.11 -38.39
CA VAL A 656 -41.37 21.73 -38.39
C VAL A 656 -40.90 21.83 -39.84
N ALA A 657 -40.66 23.05 -40.32
CA ALA A 657 -40.34 23.33 -41.72
C ALA A 657 -38.83 23.32 -42.04
N ASP A 658 -38.00 23.80 -41.11
CA ASP A 658 -36.54 23.91 -41.21
C ASP A 658 -35.94 23.75 -39.80
N GLY A 659 -35.99 22.53 -39.27
CA GLY A 659 -35.44 22.17 -37.97
C GLY A 659 -33.96 21.81 -38.05
N THR A 660 -33.22 21.92 -36.95
CA THR A 660 -31.79 21.60 -36.87
C THR A 660 -31.51 20.59 -35.76
N PHE A 661 -30.63 19.63 -36.02
CA PHE A 661 -30.05 18.69 -35.05
C PHE A 661 -28.55 18.96 -34.90
N ASP A 662 -28.00 18.64 -33.72
CA ASP A 662 -26.57 18.54 -33.51
C ASP A 662 -26.02 17.17 -34.00
N THR A 663 -24.70 17.11 -34.20
CA THR A 663 -23.99 15.94 -34.72
C THR A 663 -23.42 15.01 -33.62
N ALA A 664 -23.56 15.34 -32.33
CA ALA A 664 -23.19 14.43 -31.25
C ALA A 664 -24.07 13.15 -31.27
N THR A 665 -23.46 12.00 -30.99
CA THR A 665 -24.18 10.73 -30.82
C THR A 665 -24.83 10.71 -29.43
N LYS A 666 -25.98 11.37 -29.34
CA LYS A 666 -26.92 11.37 -28.21
C LYS A 666 -28.34 11.50 -28.73
N TRP A 667 -29.33 11.18 -27.91
CA TRP A 667 -30.74 11.42 -28.24
C TRP A 667 -31.02 12.93 -28.37
N GLN A 668 -31.96 13.26 -29.27
CA GLN A 668 -32.44 14.62 -29.55
C GLN A 668 -33.93 14.58 -29.89
N ARG A 669 -34.75 15.44 -29.30
CA ARG A 669 -36.20 15.51 -29.51
C ARG A 669 -36.59 16.75 -30.31
N VAL A 670 -37.38 16.51 -31.34
CA VAL A 670 -38.21 17.51 -32.00
C VAL A 670 -39.51 17.60 -31.21
N SER A 671 -39.79 18.72 -30.55
CA SER A 671 -41.06 18.97 -29.85
C SER A 671 -41.90 20.01 -30.61
N PHE A 672 -43.21 19.81 -30.67
CA PHE A 672 -44.16 20.74 -31.28
C PHE A 672 -45.54 20.65 -30.62
N ASP A 673 -46.40 21.65 -30.82
CA ASP A 673 -47.77 21.66 -30.30
C ASP A 673 -48.51 20.36 -30.63
N ALA A 674 -49.08 19.71 -29.61
CA ALA A 674 -49.69 18.39 -29.74
C ALA A 674 -50.81 18.36 -30.81
N VAL A 675 -50.75 17.38 -31.70
CA VAL A 675 -51.64 17.25 -32.86
C VAL A 675 -52.44 15.96 -32.73
N SER A 676 -53.77 16.06 -32.64
CA SER A 676 -54.67 14.90 -32.63
C SER A 676 -54.78 14.23 -34.01
N ASP A 677 -55.34 13.02 -34.02
CA ASP A 677 -55.79 12.31 -35.24
C ASP A 677 -54.70 12.05 -36.29
N VAL A 678 -53.43 12.03 -35.89
CA VAL A 678 -52.30 11.75 -36.78
C VAL A 678 -52.28 10.27 -37.14
N THR A 679 -52.08 9.96 -38.42
CA THR A 679 -51.93 8.60 -38.95
C THR A 679 -50.52 8.33 -39.50
N LYS A 680 -49.76 9.38 -39.85
CA LYS A 680 -48.36 9.25 -40.28
C LYS A 680 -47.50 10.41 -39.78
N VAL A 681 -46.26 10.09 -39.41
CA VAL A 681 -45.21 11.06 -39.06
C VAL A 681 -44.04 10.83 -39.98
N ARG A 682 -43.60 11.84 -40.75
CA ARG A 682 -42.45 11.74 -41.65
C ARG A 682 -41.36 12.74 -41.27
N LEU A 683 -40.18 12.23 -40.94
CA LEU A 683 -38.94 12.98 -40.90
C LEU A 683 -38.33 13.01 -42.31
N THR A 684 -37.96 14.19 -42.81
CA THR A 684 -37.23 14.36 -44.09
C THR A 684 -35.92 15.07 -43.81
N ALA A 685 -34.78 14.52 -44.23
CA ALA A 685 -33.50 15.21 -44.13
C ALA A 685 -33.38 16.30 -45.20
N LEU A 686 -32.87 17.46 -44.83
CA LEU A 686 -32.66 18.63 -45.70
C LEU A 686 -31.16 18.91 -45.90
N GLU A 687 -30.36 18.80 -44.84
CA GLU A 687 -28.90 18.88 -44.86
C GLU A 687 -28.30 17.75 -44.02
N THR A 688 -27.21 17.13 -44.47
CA THR A 688 -26.57 15.97 -43.83
C THR A 688 -25.04 15.99 -43.96
N THR A 689 -24.36 15.40 -42.97
CA THR A 689 -22.89 15.38 -42.88
C THR A 689 -22.23 14.43 -43.89
N GLY A 690 -20.97 14.71 -44.21
CA GLY A 690 -20.08 13.83 -44.98
C GLY A 690 -18.64 13.93 -44.48
N ARG A 691 -17.85 12.86 -44.61
CA ARG A 691 -16.42 12.91 -44.27
C ARG A 691 -15.61 13.70 -45.29
N LEU A 692 -16.06 13.64 -46.54
CA LEU A 692 -15.56 14.42 -47.67
C LEU A 692 -16.63 15.43 -48.11
N GLU A 693 -16.21 16.55 -48.70
CA GLU A 693 -17.12 17.54 -49.30
C GLU A 693 -18.06 16.90 -50.35
N SER A 694 -17.57 15.87 -51.06
CA SER A 694 -18.32 15.07 -52.03
C SER A 694 -19.35 14.08 -51.43
N GLU A 695 -19.49 14.02 -50.10
CA GLU A 695 -20.46 13.19 -49.37
C GLU A 695 -21.56 14.01 -48.68
N VAL A 696 -21.33 15.30 -48.43
CA VAL A 696 -22.28 16.21 -47.78
C VAL A 696 -23.57 16.29 -48.59
N ASN A 697 -24.73 16.28 -47.91
CA ASN A 697 -26.06 16.35 -48.52
C ASN A 697 -26.35 15.25 -49.56
N LYS A 698 -25.81 14.05 -49.36
CA LYS A 698 -26.17 12.83 -50.14
C LYS A 698 -26.99 11.85 -49.34
N TYR A 699 -26.48 11.39 -48.21
CA TYR A 699 -27.03 10.26 -47.45
C TYR A 699 -27.68 10.71 -46.15
N ALA A 700 -28.60 9.92 -45.60
CA ALA A 700 -29.16 10.12 -44.26
C ALA A 700 -29.12 8.80 -43.46
N THR A 701 -28.95 8.93 -42.15
CA THR A 701 -28.78 7.81 -41.21
C THR A 701 -29.39 8.10 -39.84
N ALA A 702 -29.81 7.03 -39.16
CA ALA A 702 -30.21 7.06 -37.76
C ALA A 702 -29.87 5.74 -37.09
N ALA A 703 -29.26 5.77 -35.90
CA ALA A 703 -29.15 4.60 -35.05
C ALA A 703 -30.52 4.24 -34.45
N GLU A 704 -31.29 5.24 -34.02
CA GLU A 704 -32.66 5.04 -33.55
C GLU A 704 -33.54 6.25 -33.90
N LEU A 705 -34.83 6.00 -34.15
CA LEU A 705 -35.88 7.00 -34.34
C LEU A 705 -37.15 6.61 -33.60
N ARG A 706 -37.81 7.53 -32.88
CA ARG A 706 -39.09 7.27 -32.18
C ARG A 706 -40.06 8.46 -32.38
N VAL A 707 -41.36 8.26 -32.11
CA VAL A 707 -42.37 9.34 -32.15
C VAL A 707 -43.08 9.46 -30.82
N THR A 708 -43.32 10.69 -30.36
CA THR A 708 -43.82 10.95 -29.01
C THR A 708 -45.27 11.42 -28.99
N THR A 709 -45.97 11.05 -27.92
CA THR A 709 -47.37 11.35 -27.59
C THR A 709 -47.45 11.91 -26.17
N ASP A 710 -48.54 12.56 -25.82
CA ASP A 710 -48.89 12.76 -24.42
C ASP A 710 -49.33 11.41 -23.84
N ARG A 711 -48.77 11.01 -22.69
CA ARG A 711 -49.04 9.75 -21.98
C ARG A 711 -49.09 9.99 -20.48
N ASP A 712 -49.92 9.24 -19.76
CA ASP A 712 -49.82 9.13 -18.30
C ASP A 712 -48.59 8.27 -17.98
N VAL A 713 -47.54 8.89 -17.46
CA VAL A 713 -46.23 8.26 -17.21
C VAL A 713 -46.15 7.88 -15.73
N PRO A 714 -46.02 6.59 -15.38
CA PRO A 714 -45.79 6.17 -14.01
C PRO A 714 -44.51 6.82 -13.44
N PRO A 715 -44.52 7.31 -12.18
CA PRO A 715 -43.31 7.84 -11.55
C PRO A 715 -42.18 6.82 -11.57
N VAL A 716 -40.96 7.27 -11.92
CA VAL A 716 -39.77 6.42 -11.90
C VAL A 716 -39.48 6.00 -10.45
N GLU A 717 -39.72 4.72 -10.14
CA GLU A 717 -39.44 4.14 -8.83
C GLU A 717 -37.93 4.03 -8.60
N VAL A 718 -37.41 4.84 -7.66
CA VAL A 718 -35.99 4.81 -7.30
C VAL A 718 -35.77 3.78 -6.18
N PRO A 719 -35.03 2.68 -6.42
CA PRO A 719 -34.88 1.63 -5.42
C PRO A 719 -34.00 2.09 -4.25
N VAL A 720 -34.45 1.74 -3.04
CA VAL A 720 -33.79 2.12 -1.78
C VAL A 720 -32.60 1.21 -1.51
N ASP A 721 -31.40 1.75 -1.72
CA ASP A 721 -30.17 1.04 -1.37
C ASP A 721 -29.86 1.18 0.13
N LYS A 722 -29.54 0.06 0.77
CA LYS A 722 -29.14 -0.03 2.19
C LYS A 722 -27.66 -0.36 2.38
N SER A 723 -26.89 -0.50 1.30
CA SER A 723 -25.46 -0.86 1.27
C SER A 723 -24.61 -0.12 2.31
N GLU A 724 -24.56 1.21 2.22
CA GLU A 724 -23.75 2.07 3.09
C GLU A 724 -24.22 2.03 4.55
N LEU A 725 -25.53 1.84 4.80
CA LEU A 725 -26.06 1.66 6.15
C LEU A 725 -25.64 0.31 6.75
N GLN A 726 -25.62 -0.76 5.96
CA GLN A 726 -25.16 -2.07 6.39
C GLN A 726 -23.64 -2.06 6.63
N PHE A 727 -22.86 -1.40 5.77
CA PHE A 727 -21.42 -1.22 5.95
C PHE A 727 -21.10 -0.42 7.22
N ALA A 728 -21.80 0.71 7.45
CA ALA A 728 -21.65 1.51 8.67
C ALA A 728 -22.08 0.72 9.92
N TYR A 729 -23.19 -0.01 9.87
CA TYR A 729 -23.66 -0.86 10.97
C TYR A 729 -22.66 -1.97 11.30
N ASP A 730 -22.12 -2.67 10.29
CA ASP A 730 -21.16 -3.76 10.50
C ASP A 730 -19.87 -3.25 11.15
N ASN A 731 -19.33 -2.11 10.69
CA ASN A 731 -18.17 -1.47 11.29
C ASN A 731 -18.43 -0.97 12.72
N ALA A 732 -19.66 -0.53 13.04
CA ALA A 732 -20.08 -0.16 14.39
C ALA A 732 -20.41 -1.36 15.30
N ALA A 733 -20.66 -2.54 14.71
CA ALA A 733 -20.97 -3.78 15.42
C ALA A 733 -19.73 -4.59 15.81
N THR A 734 -18.59 -4.38 15.14
CA THR A 734 -17.30 -4.99 15.53
C THR A 734 -16.57 -4.25 16.65
N LEU A 735 -16.98 -3.02 16.99
CA LEU A 735 -16.44 -2.28 18.12
C LEU A 735 -16.96 -2.84 19.46
N THR A 736 -16.15 -2.75 20.51
CA THR A 736 -16.51 -3.05 21.89
C THR A 736 -16.45 -1.80 22.76
N ALA A 737 -17.07 -1.84 23.95
CA ALA A 737 -17.07 -0.72 24.89
C ALA A 737 -15.70 -0.44 25.51
N ASP A 738 -14.81 -1.44 25.50
CA ASP A 738 -13.50 -1.36 26.14
C ASP A 738 -12.64 -0.28 25.47
N GLY A 739 -12.13 0.63 26.29
CA GLY A 739 -11.29 1.74 25.83
C GLY A 739 -12.02 3.01 25.40
N TYR A 740 -13.34 2.99 25.24
CA TYR A 740 -14.11 4.18 24.87
C TYR A 740 -14.72 4.90 26.08
N ASP A 741 -14.97 6.20 25.96
CA ASP A 741 -15.75 6.94 26.96
C ASP A 741 -17.22 6.52 26.94
N ALA A 742 -17.81 6.39 28.13
CA ALA A 742 -19.16 5.86 28.34
C ALA A 742 -20.28 6.73 27.74
N GLU A 743 -20.14 8.05 27.66
CA GLU A 743 -21.13 8.93 27.03
C GLU A 743 -21.08 8.77 25.50
N SER A 744 -19.87 8.80 24.93
CA SER A 744 -19.67 8.57 23.49
C SER A 744 -20.09 7.17 23.02
N TRP A 745 -19.79 6.14 23.82
CA TRP A 745 -20.22 4.77 23.57
C TRP A 745 -21.75 4.61 23.63
N THR A 746 -22.41 5.29 24.57
CA THR A 746 -23.87 5.27 24.68
C THR A 746 -24.54 5.91 23.45
N ALA A 747 -23.96 6.98 22.91
CA ALA A 747 -24.42 7.58 21.66
C ALA A 747 -24.28 6.62 20.46
N LEU A 748 -23.14 5.93 20.33
CA LEU A 748 -22.95 4.91 19.29
C LEU A 748 -23.99 3.78 19.39
N VAL A 749 -24.19 3.21 20.58
CA VAL A 749 -25.15 2.12 20.77
C VAL A 749 -26.56 2.56 20.36
N LYS A 750 -26.99 3.77 20.77
CA LYS A 750 -28.28 4.34 20.35
C LYS A 750 -28.40 4.45 18.82
N ALA A 751 -27.39 5.00 18.15
CA ALA A 751 -27.40 5.19 16.71
C ALA A 751 -27.37 3.86 15.94
N ARG A 752 -26.56 2.89 16.40
CA ARG A 752 -26.46 1.54 15.83
C ARG A 752 -27.77 0.75 15.98
N ASP A 753 -28.42 0.85 17.14
CA ASP A 753 -29.71 0.21 17.41
C ASP A 753 -30.88 0.88 16.65
N ALA A 754 -30.73 2.15 16.24
CA ALA A 754 -31.63 2.81 15.29
C ALA A 754 -31.37 2.34 13.85
N ALA A 755 -30.11 2.32 13.41
CA ALA A 755 -29.70 1.82 12.10
C ALA A 755 -30.20 0.38 11.85
N LYS A 756 -30.09 -0.51 12.85
CA LYS A 756 -30.56 -1.90 12.74
C LYS A 756 -32.06 -2.00 12.43
N LYS A 757 -32.90 -1.12 13.01
CA LYS A 757 -34.35 -1.09 12.77
C LYS A 757 -34.67 -0.68 11.33
N ILE A 758 -33.90 0.25 10.76
CA ILE A 758 -34.07 0.69 9.37
C ILE A 758 -33.54 -0.37 8.39
N LEU A 759 -32.47 -1.10 8.75
CA LEU A 759 -32.02 -2.28 8.00
C LEU A 759 -33.12 -3.37 7.97
N ASP A 760 -33.73 -3.67 9.11
CA ASP A 760 -34.77 -4.70 9.26
C ASP A 760 -36.16 -4.31 8.69
N LYS A 761 -36.44 -3.01 8.49
CA LYS A 761 -37.71 -2.51 7.93
C LYS A 761 -37.77 -2.75 6.43
N GLU A 762 -38.67 -3.62 5.95
CA GLU A 762 -38.80 -3.92 4.52
C GLU A 762 -39.16 -2.68 3.68
N ASP A 763 -40.08 -1.84 4.18
CA ASP A 763 -40.56 -0.59 3.56
C ASP A 763 -39.77 0.66 4.00
N ALA A 764 -38.46 0.54 4.22
CA ALA A 764 -37.61 1.68 4.55
C ALA A 764 -37.51 2.67 3.38
N THR A 765 -37.63 3.98 3.65
CA THR A 765 -37.52 5.03 2.63
C THR A 765 -36.07 5.51 2.43
N LEU A 766 -35.81 6.20 1.32
CA LEU A 766 -34.52 6.88 1.08
C LEU A 766 -34.14 7.82 2.25
N ASP A 767 -35.11 8.53 2.81
CA ASP A 767 -34.92 9.45 3.93
C ASP A 767 -34.59 8.74 5.24
N GLU A 768 -35.29 7.65 5.56
CA GLU A 768 -35.01 6.85 6.76
C GLU A 768 -33.60 6.24 6.70
N VAL A 769 -33.19 5.73 5.53
CA VAL A 769 -31.85 5.16 5.33
C VAL A 769 -30.78 6.24 5.38
N ALA A 770 -30.94 7.35 4.65
CA ALA A 770 -29.97 8.45 4.65
C ALA A 770 -29.77 9.05 6.06
N LEU A 771 -30.87 9.29 6.79
CA LEU A 771 -30.82 9.80 8.17
C LEU A 771 -30.17 8.79 9.12
N ALA A 772 -30.38 7.49 8.94
CA ALA A 772 -29.71 6.46 9.72
C ALA A 772 -28.20 6.37 9.42
N VAL A 773 -27.78 6.59 8.17
CA VAL A 773 -26.35 6.65 7.78
C VAL A 773 -25.67 7.85 8.42
N GLU A 774 -26.22 9.06 8.27
CA GLU A 774 -25.65 10.30 8.81
C GLU A 774 -25.57 10.23 10.35
N ASN A 775 -26.64 9.82 11.03
CA ASN A 775 -26.65 9.62 12.48
C ASN A 775 -25.59 8.61 12.97
N LEU A 776 -25.41 7.49 12.25
CA LEU A 776 -24.44 6.47 12.64
C LEU A 776 -23.00 6.91 12.36
N LYS A 777 -22.74 7.58 11.23
CA LYS A 777 -21.43 8.18 10.94
C LYS A 777 -21.06 9.24 11.97
N SER A 778 -21.99 10.14 12.30
CA SER A 778 -21.84 11.15 13.35
C SER A 778 -21.52 10.51 14.71
N ALA A 779 -22.25 9.47 15.10
CA ALA A 779 -22.00 8.77 16.36
C ALA A 779 -20.68 7.96 16.40
N VAL A 780 -20.18 7.47 15.27
CA VAL A 780 -18.84 6.85 15.15
C VAL A 780 -17.74 7.91 15.20
N ALA A 781 -17.90 9.03 14.50
CA ALA A 781 -16.96 10.15 14.50
C ALA A 781 -16.86 10.85 15.87
N GLY A 782 -17.94 10.82 16.66
CA GLY A 782 -18.01 11.32 18.03
C GLY A 782 -17.46 10.38 19.12
N LEU A 783 -16.91 9.21 18.76
CA LEU A 783 -16.30 8.29 19.72
C LEU A 783 -15.00 8.87 20.32
N VAL A 784 -14.87 8.79 21.65
CA VAL A 784 -13.62 9.12 22.35
C VAL A 784 -12.95 7.83 22.83
N ASN A 785 -11.86 7.43 22.17
CA ASN A 785 -11.02 6.28 22.51
C ASN A 785 -9.82 6.72 23.36
N LYS A 786 -9.66 6.12 24.54
CA LYS A 786 -8.60 6.41 25.52
C LYS A 786 -7.54 5.30 25.66
N GLU A 787 -7.59 4.23 24.86
CA GLU A 787 -6.63 3.10 24.97
C GLU A 787 -5.19 3.50 24.67
N ALA A 788 -4.95 4.29 23.62
CA ALA A 788 -3.60 4.72 23.26
C ALA A 788 -2.95 5.56 24.37
N LEU A 789 -3.70 6.49 24.95
CA LEU A 789 -3.26 7.31 26.09
C LEU A 789 -2.99 6.46 27.33
N LYS A 790 -3.87 5.49 27.64
CA LYS A 790 -3.71 4.53 28.74
C LYS A 790 -2.46 3.67 28.59
N ALA A 791 -2.19 3.17 27.38
CA ALA A 791 -1.01 2.35 27.08
C ALA A 791 0.29 3.17 27.21
N GLU A 792 0.31 4.40 26.70
CA GLU A 792 1.48 5.27 26.79
C GLU A 792 1.70 5.79 28.23
N ILE A 793 0.64 6.04 29.00
CA ILE A 793 0.70 6.28 30.45
C ILE A 793 1.36 5.09 31.16
N ALA A 794 0.93 3.85 30.90
CA ALA A 794 1.52 2.66 31.52
C ALA A 794 3.00 2.46 31.12
N LYS A 795 3.37 2.79 29.88
CA LYS A 795 4.75 2.77 29.38
C LYS A 795 5.64 3.82 30.06
N ALA A 796 5.15 5.04 30.25
CA ALA A 796 5.82 6.07 31.03
C ALA A 796 5.92 5.71 32.52
N GLU A 797 4.89 5.11 33.10
CA GLU A 797 4.89 4.65 34.50
C GLU A 797 5.92 3.52 34.72
N ALA A 798 6.00 2.54 33.83
CA ALA A 798 7.03 1.50 33.88
C ALA A 798 8.47 2.06 33.81
N LEU A 799 8.69 3.15 33.08
CA LEU A 799 9.97 3.86 33.08
C LEU A 799 10.26 4.49 34.45
N THR A 800 9.25 5.02 35.17
CA THR A 800 9.46 5.57 36.52
C THR A 800 9.94 4.53 37.54
N GLU A 801 9.61 3.25 37.37
CA GLU A 801 10.12 2.16 38.21
C GLU A 801 11.61 1.86 37.98
N ILE A 802 12.13 2.11 36.77
CA ILE A 802 13.56 1.97 36.44
C ILE A 802 14.40 3.09 37.09
N GLY A 803 13.78 4.24 37.34
CA GLY A 803 14.32 5.30 38.18
C GLY A 803 15.19 6.33 37.46
N GLN A 804 15.06 7.58 37.90
CA GLN A 804 15.63 8.81 37.31
C GLN A 804 17.10 8.72 36.92
N GLY A 805 17.96 8.13 37.77
CA GLY A 805 19.42 8.16 37.61
C GLY A 805 19.98 7.51 36.34
N ASN A 806 19.17 6.75 35.60
CA ASN A 806 19.57 6.22 34.30
C ASN A 806 19.51 7.28 33.17
N TYR A 807 18.82 8.40 33.42
CA TYR A 807 18.55 9.47 32.46
C TYR A 807 19.01 10.85 32.99
N THR A 808 19.07 11.85 32.11
CA THR A 808 19.37 13.23 32.52
C THR A 808 18.18 13.88 33.23
N ASP A 809 18.46 14.72 34.23
CA ASP A 809 17.41 15.40 35.00
C ASP A 809 16.45 16.22 34.13
N ASP A 810 16.96 16.87 33.07
CA ASP A 810 16.15 17.65 32.13
C ASP A 810 15.15 16.78 31.35
N SER A 811 15.60 15.64 30.79
CA SER A 811 14.73 14.74 30.03
C SER A 811 13.74 14.00 30.93
N TRP A 812 14.16 13.65 32.16
CA TRP A 812 13.28 13.08 33.17
C TRP A 812 12.20 14.08 33.65
N ALA A 813 12.57 15.34 33.85
CA ALA A 813 11.62 16.40 34.21
C ALA A 813 10.64 16.75 33.07
N ALA A 814 11.03 16.54 31.81
CA ALA A 814 10.12 16.62 30.66
C ALA A 814 9.09 15.47 30.68
N LEU A 815 9.55 14.22 30.86
CA LEU A 815 8.68 13.05 31.00
C LEU A 815 7.67 13.21 32.14
N GLY A 816 8.12 13.65 33.32
CA GLY A 816 7.24 13.85 34.48
C GLY A 816 6.07 14.81 34.21
N LYS A 817 6.35 15.95 33.54
CA LYS A 817 5.32 16.93 33.14
C LYS A 817 4.36 16.37 32.10
N ALA A 818 4.88 15.65 31.10
CA ALA A 818 4.06 15.02 30.07
C ALA A 818 3.12 13.95 30.67
N LEU A 819 3.61 13.16 31.63
CA LEU A 819 2.82 12.13 32.32
C LEU A 819 1.73 12.73 33.22
N GLU A 820 2.00 13.84 33.90
CA GLU A 820 1.00 14.57 34.68
C GLU A 820 -0.12 15.13 33.78
N ALA A 821 0.24 15.78 32.67
CA ALA A 821 -0.72 16.27 31.68
C ALA A 821 -1.54 15.13 31.06
N ALA A 822 -0.89 14.03 30.66
CA ALA A 822 -1.55 12.84 30.12
C ALA A 822 -2.57 12.23 31.09
N ARG A 823 -2.20 12.05 32.36
CA ARG A 823 -3.12 11.59 33.41
C ARG A 823 -4.30 12.54 33.61
N SER A 824 -4.09 13.85 33.54
CA SER A 824 -5.16 14.85 33.66
C SER A 824 -6.19 14.74 32.52
N VAL A 825 -5.72 14.64 31.27
CA VAL A 825 -6.60 14.51 30.09
C VAL A 825 -7.29 13.14 30.06
N TYR A 826 -6.60 12.07 30.47
CA TYR A 826 -7.22 10.74 30.60
C TYR A 826 -8.38 10.73 31.61
N ALA A 827 -8.20 11.41 32.75
CA ALA A 827 -9.18 11.50 33.83
C ALA A 827 -10.38 12.43 33.53
N ASP A 828 -10.24 13.42 32.64
CA ASP A 828 -11.36 14.27 32.25
C ASP A 828 -12.39 13.51 31.41
N LYS A 829 -13.66 13.64 31.77
CA LYS A 829 -14.81 13.07 31.05
C LYS A 829 -15.22 13.89 29.83
N LYS A 830 -14.74 15.13 29.72
CA LYS A 830 -15.02 16.04 28.61
C LYS A 830 -13.91 16.12 27.58
N ALA A 831 -12.77 15.48 27.83
CA ALA A 831 -11.65 15.43 26.88
C ALA A 831 -12.11 14.81 25.56
N ASN A 832 -11.97 15.56 24.47
CA ASN A 832 -12.29 15.09 23.13
C ASN A 832 -11.10 14.32 22.51
N GLN A 833 -11.32 13.63 21.38
CA GLN A 833 -10.27 12.79 20.78
C GLN A 833 -8.98 13.57 20.44
N VAL A 834 -9.08 14.84 20.01
CA VAL A 834 -7.89 15.66 19.68
C VAL A 834 -7.07 15.97 20.93
N GLU A 835 -7.71 16.17 22.08
CA GLU A 835 -7.03 16.36 23.37
C GLU A 835 -6.34 15.06 23.83
N ILE A 836 -7.03 13.92 23.69
CA ILE A 836 -6.49 12.58 23.98
C ILE A 836 -5.28 12.25 23.08
N ASP A 837 -5.40 12.48 21.77
CA ASP A 837 -4.32 12.24 20.81
C ASP A 837 -3.13 13.18 21.04
N THR A 838 -3.39 14.46 21.34
CA THR A 838 -2.34 15.43 21.69
C THR A 838 -1.61 15.03 22.96
N ALA A 839 -2.32 14.60 24.00
CA ALA A 839 -1.73 14.09 25.24
C ALA A 839 -0.91 12.82 24.99
N THR A 840 -1.42 11.90 24.16
CA THR A 840 -0.74 10.64 23.81
C THR A 840 0.57 10.91 23.08
N ASN A 841 0.54 11.76 22.05
CA ASN A 841 1.71 12.12 21.25
C ASN A 841 2.74 12.92 22.07
N THR A 842 2.29 13.80 22.97
CA THR A 842 3.17 14.56 23.87
C THR A 842 3.91 13.61 24.84
N LEU A 843 3.22 12.61 25.39
CA LEU A 843 3.84 11.63 26.28
C LEU A 843 4.78 10.68 25.52
N ALA A 844 4.35 10.17 24.36
CA ALA A 844 5.18 9.30 23.52
C ALA A 844 6.48 10.01 23.07
N GLY A 845 6.40 11.30 22.74
CA GLY A 845 7.56 12.15 22.47
C GLY A 845 8.48 12.27 23.68
N ALA A 846 7.95 12.64 24.85
CA ALA A 846 8.75 12.77 26.07
C ALA A 846 9.36 11.43 26.56
N VAL A 847 8.78 10.28 26.20
CA VAL A 847 9.37 8.95 26.39
C VAL A 847 10.49 8.67 25.38
N ALA A 848 10.35 9.10 24.13
CA ALA A 848 11.38 8.94 23.08
C ALA A 848 12.59 9.87 23.29
N ASP A 849 12.36 11.08 23.81
CA ASP A 849 13.38 12.11 24.07
C ASP A 849 14.18 11.88 25.38
N LEU A 850 14.01 10.72 26.04
CA LEU A 850 14.77 10.34 27.23
C LEU A 850 16.27 10.16 26.92
N VAL A 851 17.11 11.04 27.48
CA VAL A 851 18.56 11.00 27.28
C VAL A 851 19.22 10.20 28.40
N ALA A 852 19.81 9.04 28.07
CA ALA A 852 20.51 8.19 29.03
C ALA A 852 21.86 8.81 29.50
N VAL A 853 22.22 8.62 30.77
CA VAL A 853 23.51 9.09 31.32
C VAL A 853 24.67 8.27 30.75
N ASN A 854 25.58 8.92 30.02
CA ASN A 854 26.73 8.29 29.38
C ASN A 854 27.87 8.04 30.38
N LYS A 855 27.98 6.79 30.85
CA LYS A 855 29.03 6.34 31.78
C LYS A 855 30.24 5.69 31.09
N GLU A 856 30.34 5.70 29.75
CA GLU A 856 31.43 4.99 29.02
C GLU A 856 32.81 5.65 29.18
N ALA A 857 32.89 6.99 29.16
CA ALA A 857 34.16 7.69 29.42
C ALA A 857 34.70 7.36 30.82
N LEU A 858 33.82 7.34 31.83
CA LEU A 858 34.15 6.95 33.20
C LEU A 858 34.61 5.48 33.29
N LYS A 859 33.92 4.55 32.63
CA LYS A 859 34.35 3.13 32.55
C LYS A 859 35.73 2.99 31.91
N ALA A 860 36.02 3.76 30.86
CA ALA A 860 37.32 3.72 30.18
C ALA A 860 38.47 4.24 31.05
N GLU A 861 38.27 5.33 31.82
CA GLU A 861 39.27 5.80 32.79
C GLU A 861 39.44 4.83 33.96
N ILE A 862 38.35 4.22 34.45
CA ILE A 862 38.40 3.13 35.46
C ILE A 862 39.29 1.99 34.97
N ALA A 863 39.10 1.51 33.74
CA ALA A 863 39.92 0.44 33.16
C ALA A 863 41.41 0.84 33.03
N LYS A 864 41.71 2.09 32.65
CA LYS A 864 43.09 2.61 32.59
C LYS A 864 43.75 2.63 33.98
N ALA A 865 43.03 3.10 35.01
CA ALA A 865 43.52 3.10 36.39
C ALA A 865 43.69 1.67 36.94
N GLU A 866 42.77 0.75 36.64
CA GLU A 866 42.87 -0.65 37.05
C GLU A 866 44.08 -1.35 36.39
N ALA A 867 44.36 -1.08 35.11
CA ALA A 867 45.58 -1.55 34.44
C ALA A 867 46.86 -1.00 35.09
N LYS A 868 46.85 0.27 35.57
CA LYS A 868 47.95 0.81 36.38
C LYS A 868 48.09 0.07 37.71
N VAL A 869 46.99 -0.16 38.44
CA VAL A 869 46.99 -0.91 39.70
C VAL A 869 47.56 -2.33 39.53
N GLN A 870 47.19 -3.04 38.45
CA GLN A 870 47.74 -4.36 38.13
C GLN A 870 49.24 -4.34 37.79
N ALA A 871 49.75 -3.25 37.21
CA ALA A 871 51.19 -3.09 36.93
C ALA A 871 52.05 -2.83 38.19
N GLY A 872 51.42 -2.64 39.36
CA GLY A 872 52.07 -2.68 40.67
C GLY A 872 52.70 -1.35 41.14
N GLN A 873 52.53 -1.08 42.44
CA GLN A 873 52.94 0.15 43.12
C GLN A 873 54.42 0.47 43.00
N GLY A 874 55.31 -0.54 43.00
CA GLY A 874 56.76 -0.35 43.12
C GLY A 874 57.40 0.53 42.04
N ASN A 875 56.74 0.70 40.90
CA ASN A 875 57.17 1.61 39.83
C ASN A 875 56.95 3.09 40.15
N TYR A 876 56.12 3.43 41.15
CA TYR A 876 55.58 4.78 41.41
C TYR A 876 55.71 5.22 42.88
N THR A 877 55.73 6.53 43.13
CA THR A 877 55.83 7.08 44.49
C THR A 877 54.52 6.89 45.26
N ASP A 878 54.61 6.56 46.55
CA ASP A 878 53.48 6.20 47.41
C ASP A 878 52.37 7.29 47.42
N ASP A 879 52.73 8.58 47.51
CA ASP A 879 51.78 9.69 47.46
C ASP A 879 50.96 9.70 46.15
N SER A 880 51.63 9.47 45.00
CA SER A 880 50.98 9.50 43.69
C SER A 880 50.10 8.26 43.48
N TRP A 881 50.49 7.13 44.08
CA TRP A 881 49.72 5.89 44.06
C TRP A 881 48.49 5.94 44.97
N ALA A 882 48.61 6.52 46.16
CA ALA A 882 47.49 6.75 47.08
C ALA A 882 46.43 7.70 46.48
N ALA A 883 46.88 8.74 45.75
CA ALA A 883 45.98 9.62 45.01
C ALA A 883 45.20 8.86 43.91
N LEU A 884 45.85 7.99 43.14
CA LEU A 884 45.19 7.14 42.15
C LEU A 884 44.17 6.20 42.80
N GLY A 885 44.52 5.53 43.91
CA GLY A 885 43.62 4.62 44.62
C GLY A 885 42.32 5.31 45.05
N LYS A 886 42.43 6.49 45.67
CA LYS A 886 41.28 7.29 46.11
C LYS A 886 40.42 7.78 44.95
N ALA A 887 41.03 8.23 43.85
CA ALA A 887 40.30 8.66 42.67
C ALA A 887 39.56 7.49 41.99
N LEU A 888 40.19 6.31 41.93
CA LEU A 888 39.59 5.09 41.37
C LEU A 888 38.42 4.58 42.22
N GLU A 889 38.51 4.67 43.55
CA GLU A 889 37.39 4.36 44.45
C GLU A 889 36.20 5.29 44.21
N ALA A 890 36.43 6.61 44.18
CA ALA A 890 35.39 7.60 43.89
C ALA A 890 34.76 7.40 42.50
N ALA A 891 35.58 7.15 41.47
CA ALA A 891 35.11 6.85 40.12
C ALA A 891 34.24 5.59 40.05
N ARG A 892 34.68 4.50 40.72
CA ARG A 892 33.88 3.26 40.83
C ARG A 892 32.58 3.47 41.61
N ALA A 893 32.56 4.35 42.61
CA ALA A 893 31.36 4.70 43.35
C ALA A 893 30.35 5.46 42.45
N VAL A 894 30.81 6.45 41.69
CA VAL A 894 29.98 7.19 40.72
C VAL A 894 29.49 6.30 39.58
N ALA A 895 30.33 5.39 39.07
CA ALA A 895 29.94 4.43 38.03
C ALA A 895 28.89 3.40 38.50
N LYS A 896 28.89 3.06 39.80
CA LYS A 896 27.90 2.17 40.43
C LYS A 896 26.66 2.89 40.94
N ASN A 897 26.75 4.19 41.18
CA ASN A 897 25.60 4.99 41.58
C ASN A 897 24.61 5.05 40.40
N GLY A 898 23.38 4.60 40.64
CA GLY A 898 22.27 4.82 39.72
C GLY A 898 22.10 6.32 39.51
N ASN A 899 21.86 7.04 40.60
CA ASN A 899 21.57 8.48 40.66
C ASN A 899 22.83 9.36 40.57
N ALA A 900 23.67 9.11 39.57
CA ALA A 900 24.78 9.98 39.22
C ALA A 900 24.45 10.72 37.91
N ASP A 901 24.31 12.05 38.00
CA ASP A 901 24.13 12.92 36.85
C ASP A 901 25.37 12.96 35.95
N GLN A 902 25.22 13.48 34.73
CA GLN A 902 26.31 13.52 33.75
C GLN A 902 27.51 14.35 34.22
N ALA A 903 27.30 15.45 34.96
CA ALA A 903 28.39 16.29 35.45
C ALA A 903 29.18 15.58 36.57
N ALA A 904 28.52 14.80 37.43
CA ALA A 904 29.18 13.93 38.40
C ALA A 904 29.99 12.82 37.72
N VAL A 905 29.45 12.21 36.66
CA VAL A 905 30.13 11.17 35.85
C VAL A 905 31.36 11.74 35.12
N ASP A 906 31.22 12.88 34.45
CA ASP A 906 32.30 13.56 33.73
C ASP A 906 33.38 14.06 34.68
N LYS A 907 32.99 14.62 35.84
CA LYS A 907 33.92 15.03 36.88
C LYS A 907 34.69 13.84 37.44
N ALA A 908 34.03 12.71 37.70
CA ALA A 908 34.69 11.50 38.18
C ALA A 908 35.69 10.94 37.16
N ALA A 909 35.36 10.99 35.86
CA ALA A 909 36.26 10.58 34.79
C ALA A 909 37.48 11.51 34.71
N LYS A 910 37.26 12.83 34.79
CA LYS A 910 38.31 13.85 34.78
C LYS A 910 39.24 13.77 35.99
N ASP A 911 38.68 13.63 37.20
CA ASP A 911 39.45 13.49 38.44
C ASP A 911 40.31 12.22 38.41
N LEU A 912 39.78 11.11 37.88
CA LEU A 912 40.53 9.87 37.71
C LEU A 912 41.63 10.00 36.64
N ASN A 913 41.34 10.61 35.49
CA ASN A 913 42.34 10.84 34.44
C ASN A 913 43.50 11.73 34.93
N ALA A 914 43.19 12.76 35.74
CA ALA A 914 44.19 13.59 36.40
C ALA A 914 45.04 12.78 37.39
N ALA A 915 44.45 11.86 38.16
CA ALA A 915 45.19 10.99 39.06
C ALA A 915 46.07 9.96 38.33
N ILE A 916 45.61 9.40 37.21
CA ILE A 916 46.42 8.52 36.33
C ILE A 916 47.64 9.30 35.78
N SER A 917 47.41 10.55 35.35
CA SER A 917 48.46 11.42 34.80
C SER A 917 49.40 11.99 35.87
N GLY A 918 48.98 12.00 37.14
CA GLY A 918 49.76 12.46 38.28
C GLY A 918 50.76 11.44 38.86
N LEU A 919 50.80 10.22 38.32
CA LEU A 919 51.73 9.16 38.73
C LEU A 919 53.21 9.56 38.49
N LYS A 920 54.05 9.47 39.53
CA LYS A 920 55.48 9.80 39.48
C LYS A 920 56.30 8.54 39.69
N THR A 921 57.33 8.30 38.89
CA THR A 921 58.11 7.04 38.94
C THR A 921 59.23 7.05 39.98
N ASN A 922 59.49 5.89 40.58
CA ASN A 922 60.62 5.68 41.51
C ASN A 922 61.95 5.52 40.73
N SER A 923 62.65 6.63 40.51
CA SER A 923 63.93 6.62 39.77
C SER A 923 65.13 6.36 40.69
N THR A 924 65.76 5.18 40.55
CA THR A 924 67.09 4.88 41.13
C THR A 924 67.98 4.16 40.11
N THR A 925 69.23 4.61 39.96
CA THR A 925 70.20 4.13 38.98
C THR A 925 70.88 2.79 39.37
N PRO A 926 71.43 2.02 38.40
CA PRO A 926 72.08 0.72 38.67
C PRO A 926 73.44 0.84 39.39
N VAL A 927 73.90 -0.27 39.99
CA VAL A 927 75.17 -0.39 40.74
C VAL A 927 76.02 -1.55 40.21
N GLU A 928 77.35 -1.42 40.23
CA GLU A 928 78.30 -2.42 39.71
C GLU A 928 78.60 -3.56 40.72
N PRO A 929 78.74 -4.83 40.28
CA PRO A 929 78.71 -5.99 41.20
C PRO A 929 79.99 -6.27 42.02
N ASN A 930 81.16 -5.75 41.61
CA ASN A 930 82.48 -6.29 42.04
C ASN A 930 83.30 -5.39 42.99
N LYS A 931 82.72 -4.35 43.59
CA LYS A 931 83.39 -3.55 44.63
C LYS A 931 83.21 -4.17 46.03
N PRO A 932 84.09 -3.85 47.01
CA PRO A 932 83.82 -4.14 48.42
C PRO A 932 82.54 -3.45 48.89
N ALA A 933 81.87 -4.05 49.89
CA ALA A 933 80.67 -3.49 50.52
C ALA A 933 80.90 -2.06 51.03
N THR A 934 79.93 -1.15 50.78
CA THR A 934 80.01 0.21 51.33
C THR A 934 79.65 0.24 52.81
N LYS A 935 80.02 1.31 53.52
CA LYS A 935 79.71 1.48 54.95
C LYS A 935 78.21 1.48 55.20
N GLU A 936 77.44 2.08 54.29
CA GLU A 936 75.98 2.17 54.33
C GLU A 936 75.32 0.80 54.12
N GLN A 937 75.88 -0.04 53.24
CA GLN A 937 75.44 -1.42 53.04
C GLN A 937 75.73 -2.29 54.27
N ILE A 938 76.90 -2.10 54.91
CA ILE A 938 77.26 -2.77 56.16
C ILE A 938 76.32 -2.35 57.30
N GLU A 939 76.04 -1.05 57.44
CA GLU A 939 75.11 -0.52 58.44
C GLU A 939 73.67 -0.98 58.19
N ALA A 940 73.24 -1.11 56.94
CA ALA A 940 71.93 -1.65 56.57
C ALA A 940 71.79 -3.15 56.95
N LEU A 941 72.80 -3.97 56.65
CA LEU A 941 72.82 -5.39 57.03
C LEU A 941 72.87 -5.57 58.55
N ASP A 942 73.67 -4.77 59.26
CA ASP A 942 73.74 -4.77 60.73
C ASP A 942 72.39 -4.39 61.35
N LYS A 943 71.74 -3.33 60.84
CA LYS A 943 70.40 -2.93 61.27
C LYS A 943 69.35 -4.01 61.00
N ALA A 944 69.41 -4.69 59.85
CA ALA A 944 68.52 -5.80 59.51
C ALA A 944 68.72 -7.01 60.45
N ILE A 945 69.94 -7.31 60.87
CA ILE A 945 70.27 -8.38 61.81
C ILE A 945 69.82 -8.04 63.24
N ASN A 946 70.07 -6.82 63.71
CA ASN A 946 69.74 -6.42 65.07
C ASN A 946 68.22 -6.23 65.27
N GLY A 947 67.50 -5.84 64.22
CA GLY A 947 66.04 -5.71 64.22
C GLY A 947 65.26 -7.02 64.48
N THR A 948 65.91 -8.19 64.42
CA THR A 948 65.24 -9.49 64.66
C THR A 948 65.48 -10.06 66.07
N SER A 949 66.19 -9.33 66.93
CA SER A 949 66.57 -9.75 68.29
C SER A 949 65.40 -10.04 69.23
N GLY A 950 64.22 -9.46 68.98
CA GLY A 950 62.99 -9.71 69.76
C GLY A 950 62.22 -10.99 69.39
N LEU A 951 62.59 -11.67 68.30
CA LEU A 951 61.86 -12.85 67.81
C LEU A 951 62.17 -14.09 68.65
N LYS A 952 61.15 -14.89 69.01
CA LYS A 952 61.27 -16.08 69.87
C LYS A 952 60.89 -17.35 69.11
N GLN A 953 61.72 -18.40 69.22
CA GLN A 953 61.55 -19.65 68.49
C GLN A 953 60.19 -20.33 68.70
N ASN A 954 59.64 -20.28 69.91
CA ASN A 954 58.35 -20.87 70.25
C ASN A 954 57.14 -20.07 69.73
N ALA A 955 57.35 -18.86 69.21
CA ALA A 955 56.27 -18.06 68.60
C ALA A 955 56.01 -18.42 67.14
N TYR A 956 56.87 -19.23 66.51
CA TYR A 956 56.83 -19.52 65.06
C TYR A 956 56.93 -21.01 64.75
N THR A 957 56.36 -21.44 63.63
CA THR A 957 56.45 -22.82 63.13
C THR A 957 57.91 -23.19 62.86
N ALA A 958 58.31 -24.41 63.27
CA ALA A 958 59.69 -24.89 63.21
C ALA A 958 60.31 -24.80 61.80
N ALA A 959 59.53 -25.04 60.74
CA ALA A 959 60.00 -24.90 59.35
C ALA A 959 60.33 -23.45 58.98
N SER A 960 59.44 -22.50 59.32
CA SER A 960 59.68 -21.07 59.07
C SER A 960 60.82 -20.52 59.93
N TRP A 961 60.92 -20.96 61.19
CA TRP A 961 61.99 -20.58 62.10
C TRP A 961 63.35 -21.09 61.63
N LYS A 962 63.43 -22.33 61.11
CA LYS A 962 64.66 -22.89 60.55
C LYS A 962 65.17 -22.05 59.37
N ALA A 963 64.30 -21.70 58.43
CA ALA A 963 64.66 -20.87 57.28
C ALA A 963 65.16 -19.47 57.71
N TYR A 964 64.49 -18.84 58.67
CA TYR A 964 64.93 -17.59 59.30
C TYR A 964 66.29 -17.73 60.01
N ALA A 965 66.50 -18.78 60.81
CA ALA A 965 67.74 -18.99 61.54
C ALA A 965 68.94 -19.23 60.61
N GLU A 966 68.75 -20.00 59.53
CA GLU A 966 69.78 -20.22 58.50
C GLU A 966 70.11 -18.93 57.72
N ALA A 967 69.10 -18.11 57.39
CA ALA A 967 69.30 -16.81 56.77
C ALA A 967 70.02 -15.82 57.71
N LEU A 968 69.65 -15.78 58.99
CA LEU A 968 70.30 -14.96 60.01
C LEU A 968 71.75 -15.36 60.26
N ALA A 969 72.06 -16.67 60.24
CA ALA A 969 73.43 -17.16 60.35
C ALA A 969 74.30 -16.69 59.17
N LYS A 970 73.79 -16.86 57.94
CA LYS A 970 74.47 -16.37 56.72
C LYS A 970 74.64 -14.84 56.71
N ALA A 971 73.60 -14.10 57.12
CA ALA A 971 73.65 -12.65 57.23
C ALA A 971 74.71 -12.18 58.24
N LYS A 972 74.78 -12.82 59.43
CA LYS A 972 75.82 -12.53 60.44
C LYS A 972 77.23 -12.86 59.94
N GLN A 973 77.40 -13.94 59.19
CA GLN A 973 78.67 -14.28 58.58
C GLN A 973 79.08 -13.23 57.53
N VAL A 974 78.20 -12.89 56.60
CA VAL A 974 78.46 -11.86 55.57
C VAL A 974 78.71 -10.49 56.20
N LEU A 975 78.03 -10.13 57.30
CA LEU A 975 78.32 -8.91 58.05
C LEU A 975 79.75 -8.92 58.65
N ALA A 976 80.19 -10.05 59.20
CA ALA A 976 81.54 -10.20 59.74
C ALA A 976 82.60 -10.10 58.62
N ASP A 977 82.38 -10.78 57.50
CA ASP A 977 83.25 -10.70 56.32
C ASP A 977 83.26 -9.28 55.72
N ALA A 978 82.12 -8.58 55.68
CA ALA A 978 82.04 -7.19 55.21
C ALA A 978 82.77 -6.23 56.14
N LYS A 979 82.61 -6.35 57.46
CA LYS A 979 83.37 -5.58 58.46
C LYS A 979 84.87 -5.90 58.44
N ALA A 980 85.26 -7.07 57.92
CA ALA A 980 86.65 -7.46 57.65
C ALA A 980 87.14 -7.09 56.22
N GLY A 981 86.32 -6.38 55.42
CA GLY A 981 86.68 -5.94 54.06
C GLY A 981 86.65 -7.02 52.97
N LYS A 982 86.04 -8.18 53.24
CA LYS A 982 86.08 -9.39 52.40
C LYS A 982 84.81 -9.67 51.59
N ALA A 983 83.69 -9.01 51.92
CA ALA A 983 82.43 -9.17 51.19
C ALA A 983 82.23 -8.08 50.12
N THR A 984 81.66 -8.44 48.97
CA THR A 984 81.29 -7.49 47.92
C THR A 984 79.95 -6.80 48.21
N GLN A 985 79.68 -5.71 47.47
CA GLN A 985 78.39 -5.03 47.51
C GLN A 985 77.23 -5.98 47.21
N GLN A 986 77.38 -6.85 46.19
CA GLN A 986 76.37 -7.85 45.84
C GLN A 986 76.16 -8.87 46.97
N GLN A 987 77.22 -9.38 47.59
CA GLN A 987 77.10 -10.35 48.69
C GLN A 987 76.35 -9.77 49.90
N VAL A 988 76.60 -8.50 50.24
CA VAL A 988 75.88 -7.81 51.33
C VAL A 988 74.43 -7.51 50.94
N ALA A 989 74.15 -7.13 49.69
CA ALA A 989 72.79 -6.97 49.19
C ALA A 989 71.99 -8.29 49.21
N ASP A 990 72.58 -9.38 48.69
CA ASP A 990 71.98 -10.72 48.67
C ASP A 990 71.70 -11.23 50.09
N ALA A 991 72.65 -11.05 51.02
CA ALA A 991 72.46 -11.42 52.42
C ALA A 991 71.36 -10.61 53.11
N THR A 992 71.26 -9.31 52.81
CA THR A 992 70.20 -8.43 53.33
C THR A 992 68.83 -8.87 52.80
N ALA A 993 68.71 -9.07 51.49
CA ALA A 993 67.48 -9.50 50.83
C ALA A 993 67.04 -10.91 51.27
N ALA A 994 67.98 -11.85 51.43
CA ALA A 994 67.70 -13.19 51.93
C ALA A 994 67.20 -13.19 53.38
N LEU A 995 67.80 -12.37 54.25
CA LEU A 995 67.33 -12.20 55.62
C LEU A 995 65.93 -11.56 55.68
N GLN A 996 65.71 -10.46 54.94
CA GLN A 996 64.40 -9.79 54.87
C GLN A 996 63.31 -10.74 54.35
N LYS A 997 63.59 -11.51 53.29
CA LYS A 997 62.68 -12.54 52.75
C LYS A 997 62.38 -13.65 53.76
N ALA A 998 63.37 -14.06 54.57
CA ALA A 998 63.18 -15.08 55.59
C ALA A 998 62.40 -14.56 56.81
N ILE A 999 62.56 -13.29 57.20
CA ILE A 999 61.73 -12.62 58.22
C ILE A 999 60.28 -12.55 57.73
N ALA A 1000 60.04 -12.11 56.50
CA ALA A 1000 58.69 -12.07 55.90
C ALA A 1000 58.07 -13.48 55.70
N GLY A 1001 58.89 -14.53 55.70
CA GLY A 1001 58.45 -15.93 55.63
C GLY A 1001 58.10 -16.58 56.98
N LEU A 1002 58.27 -15.88 58.11
CA LEU A 1002 57.93 -16.40 59.44
C LEU A 1002 56.41 -16.60 59.61
N LYS A 1003 56.00 -17.78 60.09
CA LYS A 1003 54.59 -18.13 60.33
C LYS A 1003 54.38 -18.49 61.79
N ALA A 1004 53.37 -17.94 62.45
CA ALA A 1004 53.12 -18.12 63.88
C ALA A 1004 52.84 -19.59 64.28
N ALA A 1005 53.21 -19.97 65.50
CA ALA A 1005 52.89 -21.27 66.07
C ALA A 1005 51.47 -21.29 66.67
N PRO A 1006 50.70 -22.39 66.54
CA PRO A 1006 49.35 -22.50 67.11
C PRO A 1006 49.38 -22.67 68.64
N THR A 1007 48.47 -21.99 69.32
CA THR A 1007 48.34 -21.99 70.79
C THR A 1007 47.20 -22.87 71.28
N GLY A 1008 47.38 -23.57 72.39
CA GLY A 1008 46.33 -24.31 73.11
C GLY A 1008 46.63 -24.38 74.61
N ASP A 1009 45.58 -24.38 75.43
CA ASP A 1009 45.62 -24.38 76.90
C ASP A 1009 44.81 -25.57 77.48
N THR A 1010 44.86 -25.82 78.80
CA THR A 1010 44.72 -27.18 79.36
C THR A 1010 43.93 -27.32 80.67
N GLY A 1011 43.33 -28.51 80.87
CA GLY A 1011 42.89 -29.07 82.18
C GLY A 1011 41.38 -29.29 82.37
N ASP A 1012 40.90 -30.16 83.27
CA ASP A 1012 41.52 -31.30 83.99
C ASP A 1012 40.44 -32.20 84.68
N LYS A 1013 40.78 -33.45 85.05
CA LYS A 1013 40.06 -34.39 85.98
C LYS A 1013 38.77 -35.14 85.51
N LYS A 1014 38.16 -35.91 86.43
CA LYS A 1014 37.69 -37.33 86.32
C LYS A 1014 36.69 -37.67 87.47
N PRO A 1015 35.95 -38.82 87.58
CA PRO A 1015 35.26 -39.76 86.64
C PRO A 1015 33.71 -39.87 86.83
N GLY A 1016 33.04 -40.63 85.93
CA GLY A 1016 31.74 -41.31 86.14
C GLY A 1016 30.50 -40.51 85.71
N SER A 1017 29.43 -41.07 85.17
CA SER A 1017 29.08 -42.41 84.65
C SER A 1017 27.62 -42.32 84.17
N ASP A 1018 27.31 -42.73 82.94
CA ASP A 1018 26.14 -43.56 82.55
C ASP A 1018 25.99 -43.65 81.02
N ASP A 1019 25.30 -44.70 80.55
CA ASP A 1019 25.31 -45.16 79.16
C ASP A 1019 24.36 -44.40 78.20
N LYS A 1020 24.89 -43.96 77.05
CA LYS A 1020 24.72 -44.69 75.76
C LYS A 1020 25.49 -44.06 74.57
N PRO A 1021 25.89 -44.87 73.56
CA PRO A 1021 26.52 -44.40 72.30
C PRO A 1021 25.46 -43.91 71.28
N ILE A 1022 25.75 -43.38 70.07
CA ILE A 1022 26.81 -43.67 69.08
C ILE A 1022 27.23 -42.38 68.33
N ASN A 1023 28.47 -42.28 67.85
CA ASN A 1023 28.95 -41.14 67.05
C ASN A 1023 29.99 -41.53 65.96
N LYS A 1024 29.87 -40.91 64.76
CA LYS A 1024 30.86 -40.64 63.70
C LYS A 1024 31.80 -41.73 63.13
N LYS A 1025 31.92 -41.70 61.78
CA LYS A 1025 33.21 -41.74 61.04
C LYS A 1025 33.11 -40.93 59.71
N PRO A 1026 34.20 -40.64 58.95
CA PRO A 1026 34.63 -39.23 58.80
C PRO A 1026 35.14 -38.80 57.39
N GLY A 1027 35.73 -37.59 57.31
CA GLY A 1027 36.71 -37.19 56.28
C GLY A 1027 36.24 -36.05 55.34
N VAL A 1028 37.11 -35.31 54.62
CA VAL A 1028 38.60 -35.19 54.60
C VAL A 1028 38.95 -33.71 54.27
N ALA A 1029 40.23 -33.29 54.40
CA ALA A 1029 40.70 -31.91 54.18
C ALA A 1029 41.48 -31.69 52.85
N ASP A 1030 41.91 -30.45 52.63
CA ASP A 1030 42.50 -29.86 51.38
C ASP A 1030 44.04 -29.96 51.26
N THR A 1031 44.58 -29.93 50.02
CA THR A 1031 46.02 -29.82 49.65
C THR A 1031 46.22 -29.34 48.20
N GLY A 1032 47.27 -28.56 47.88
CA GLY A 1032 47.62 -28.14 46.50
C GLY A 1032 49.12 -27.96 46.16
N ALA A 1033 49.45 -27.80 44.86
CA ALA A 1033 50.78 -27.51 44.26
C ALA A 1033 50.61 -26.94 42.80
N SER A 1034 51.51 -26.22 42.07
CA SER A 1034 52.98 -25.91 42.11
C SER A 1034 53.91 -26.93 41.39
N ILE A 1035 54.82 -26.62 40.43
CA ILE A 1035 55.19 -25.42 39.60
C ILE A 1035 55.96 -25.90 38.30
N LEU A 1036 56.52 -24.98 37.47
CA LEU A 1036 57.62 -25.12 36.43
C LEU A 1036 57.23 -25.68 35.02
N ALA A 1037 57.85 -25.29 33.87
CA ALA A 1037 58.82 -24.22 33.51
C ALA A 1037 58.96 -23.96 31.98
N ALA A 1038 59.44 -22.75 31.61
CA ALA A 1038 60.15 -22.31 30.36
C ALA A 1038 59.50 -22.48 28.94
N GLY A 1039 59.75 -21.63 27.92
CA GLY A 1039 60.45 -20.33 27.84
C GLY A 1039 60.72 -19.84 26.38
N VAL A 1040 60.99 -18.53 26.18
CA VAL A 1040 61.57 -17.84 24.97
C VAL A 1040 60.68 -17.79 23.68
N ALA A 1041 59.98 -16.67 23.38
CA ALA A 1041 60.30 -15.55 22.44
C ALA A 1041 60.07 -15.85 20.92
N CYS A 1042 59.81 -14.90 19.99
CA CYS A 1042 59.95 -13.43 19.95
C CYS A 1042 59.07 -12.75 18.85
N MET A 1043 58.79 -11.42 18.96
CA MET A 1043 58.19 -10.47 17.96
C MET A 1043 56.74 -10.76 17.43
N ALA A 1044 55.75 -9.85 17.35
CA ALA A 1044 55.64 -8.42 16.94
C ALA A 1044 55.64 -8.23 15.39
N LEU A 1045 54.70 -7.55 14.71
CA LEU A 1045 54.12 -6.19 14.92
C LEU A 1045 52.66 -5.99 14.39
N ALA A 1046 52.14 -4.76 14.43
CA ALA A 1046 50.80 -4.29 13.99
C ALA A 1046 50.68 -4.04 12.46
N GLY A 1047 49.53 -3.71 11.82
CA GLY A 1047 48.12 -3.59 12.24
C GLY A 1047 47.28 -2.64 11.34
N VAL A 1048 46.03 -2.33 11.75
CA VAL A 1048 45.14 -1.22 11.29
C VAL A 1048 44.37 -1.33 9.94
N ALA A 1049 43.02 -1.27 10.07
CA ALA A 1049 41.96 -0.79 9.15
C ALA A 1049 41.73 -1.39 7.74
N GLY A 1050 40.45 -1.44 7.33
CA GLY A 1050 40.03 -1.79 5.96
C GLY A 1050 38.61 -2.37 5.84
N VAL A 1051 37.56 -1.58 6.07
CA VAL A 1051 36.16 -1.98 5.75
C VAL A 1051 35.86 -1.63 4.29
N LEU A 1052 35.32 -2.59 3.52
CA LEU A 1052 34.66 -2.30 2.24
C LEU A 1052 33.64 -3.38 1.88
N MET A 1053 32.45 -2.96 1.45
CA MET A 1053 31.36 -3.83 1.00
C MET A 1053 31.58 -4.30 -0.44
N ALA A 1054 31.18 -5.53 -0.75
CA ALA A 1054 31.33 -6.13 -2.08
C ALA A 1054 29.96 -6.32 -2.77
N SER A 1055 29.43 -5.26 -3.38
CA SER A 1055 28.30 -5.37 -4.30
C SER A 1055 28.72 -6.08 -5.59
N ARG A 1056 27.89 -7.01 -6.09
CA ARG A 1056 28.10 -7.67 -7.39
C ARG A 1056 26.87 -7.52 -8.29
N ARG A 1057 26.84 -6.44 -9.08
CA ARG A 1057 26.21 -6.50 -10.42
C ARG A 1057 27.18 -7.21 -11.36
N ARG A 1058 26.68 -8.10 -12.22
CA ARG A 1058 27.35 -8.54 -13.45
C ARG A 1058 26.58 -7.96 -14.62
N SER A 1059 27.29 -7.33 -15.56
CA SER A 1059 26.76 -7.03 -16.89
C SER A 1059 27.30 -8.05 -17.90
N SER A 1060 26.65 -8.13 -19.04
CA SER A 1060 26.83 -9.14 -20.08
C SER A 1060 28.16 -9.08 -20.83
N LYS A 1061 28.55 -10.23 -21.40
CA LYS A 1061 28.98 -10.36 -22.80
C LYS A 1061 28.98 -11.83 -23.21
N GLU A 1062 28.67 -12.03 -24.50
CA GLU A 1062 28.34 -13.31 -25.17
C GLU A 1062 27.00 -13.92 -24.71
#